data_AF-A0A3D5IVX4-F1
#
_entry.id   AF-A0A3D5IVX4-F1
#
_cell.length_a   1.000
_cell.length_b   1.000
_cell.length_c   1.000
_cell.angle_alpha   90.00
_cell.angle_beta   90.00
_cell.angle_gamma   90.00
#
_symmetry.space_group_name_H-M   'P 1'
#
loop_
_entity.id
_entity.type
_entity.pdbx_description
1 polymer ?
#
loop_
_entity_poly.entity_id
_entity_poly.type
_entity_poly.pdbx_seq_one_letter_code
_entity_poly.pdbx_strand_id
1 'polypeptide(L)'
;MKLYKIITCFICVMIVGQVQVRAQGDQILDGIGETGLIARYVFDKDAKDWSRNNLHAEIKGDAKFVKDELFKNVLALSGQAYIILPSSALNNVESISMAGWIKLNAPTSDQFFFDFGKNQNSHAYVAPFGTGKNENFTTAVSENRNKDYTLSSSKVGLPKDRWSHLVLVIDVPSKTIKAFMNGVQVSQKGEIELELSDIFNVESGEENQLYIGKAISQNKASLDASIHDFRIYRIGLTNNQVKGIFENALKKRDGVVNERKEPQDNLPEFSRTSPQLYNEFLASVDDIEVETQVGVLPRLPRTLKATYKNGLKGPQVKVTWPAPDDNSEVLKTGTYIINGSVAGTDLKPKATVHVVESTIAEKPARALEAFDLDQVSLESNTNGQNTKFIENRDKFINTLAQTNPDSFLYMFRNAFGQEQPVGAKPLGVWDTQETKLRGHATGHYLTAIAQAYASTGYDKALQQNFADKMEYMVNTLYQLSQMSGKPAEEGGDFNANPTAVPMGPGKEIYSSDLSEEGIRTDYWNWGEGFISAYPPDQFIMLENGAVYGTEETKIWAPYYTLHKILAGLMDIYEVSGNEKALAVAEGMGDWVYARLSELPTDTLISMWNRYIAGEFGGMNEAMARLYRITGKDTYLETARLFDNIKVFFGDANHSHGLAKNVDTFRGLHANQHIPQIVGALEMYRDSDKPEYFNVADNFWVKATNDYMYSIGGVAGARNPANA
;
A
#
# COMPACT_ATOMS: atom_id res chain seq x y z
N MET A 1 26.87 40.48 -56.38
CA MET A 1 25.66 41.31 -56.63
C MET A 1 24.48 40.38 -56.88
N LYS A 2 23.69 40.06 -55.84
CA LYS A 2 22.25 39.72 -55.93
C LYS A 2 21.69 39.58 -54.51
N LEU A 3 20.53 40.21 -54.34
CA LEU A 3 19.85 40.61 -53.12
C LEU A 3 19.32 39.46 -52.27
N TYR A 4 19.42 39.62 -50.96
CA TYR A 4 18.62 38.96 -49.93
C TYR A 4 17.13 39.29 -50.11
N LYS A 5 16.26 38.28 -50.08
CA LYS A 5 14.83 38.45 -49.79
C LYS A 5 14.51 37.74 -48.47
N ILE A 6 14.17 38.58 -47.50
CA ILE A 6 13.61 38.24 -46.19
C ILE A 6 12.16 37.79 -46.41
N ILE A 7 11.81 36.58 -45.95
CA ILE A 7 10.43 36.20 -45.66
C ILE A 7 10.42 35.81 -44.17
N THR A 8 9.94 36.73 -43.34
CA THR A 8 9.69 36.52 -41.93
C THR A 8 8.31 35.88 -41.79
N CYS A 9 8.25 34.58 -41.50
CA CYS A 9 7.01 33.91 -41.09
C CYS A 9 6.98 33.87 -39.56
N PHE A 10 6.14 34.72 -38.96
CA PHE A 10 5.79 34.65 -37.54
C PHE A 10 4.91 33.41 -37.33
N ILE A 11 5.45 32.36 -36.72
CA ILE A 11 4.66 31.29 -36.12
C ILE A 11 4.66 31.54 -34.61
N CYS A 12 3.58 32.11 -34.09
CA CYS A 12 3.28 32.09 -32.67
C CYS A 12 2.91 30.64 -32.29
N VAL A 13 3.88 29.88 -31.77
CA VAL A 13 3.61 28.66 -31.02
C VAL A 13 3.23 29.08 -29.61
N MET A 14 1.95 28.96 -29.25
CA MET A 14 1.54 28.98 -27.85
C MET A 14 2.13 27.74 -27.17
N ILE A 15 3.11 27.96 -26.30
CA ILE A 15 3.61 26.96 -25.36
C ILE A 15 2.54 26.80 -24.29
N VAL A 16 1.76 25.72 -24.35
CA VAL A 16 0.93 25.28 -23.23
C VAL A 16 1.84 24.48 -22.32
N GLY A 17 2.34 25.12 -21.27
CA GLY A 17 3.07 24.44 -20.20
C GLY A 17 2.15 23.45 -19.50
N GLN A 18 2.44 22.16 -19.62
CA GLN A 18 1.85 21.14 -18.78
C GLN A 18 2.64 21.09 -17.47
N VAL A 19 2.11 21.74 -16.44
CA VAL A 19 2.65 21.58 -15.08
C VAL A 19 2.07 20.28 -14.51
N GLN A 20 2.88 19.23 -14.34
CA GLN A 20 2.54 18.00 -13.62
C GLN A 20 2.88 18.16 -12.10
N VAL A 21 2.02 17.64 -11.20
CA VAL A 21 2.12 17.66 -9.71
C VAL A 21 1.27 16.49 -9.16
N ARG A 22 1.48 16.02 -7.93
CA ARG A 22 2.01 14.70 -7.56
C ARG A 22 0.87 13.84 -7.02
N ALA A 23 0.93 12.50 -7.15
CA ALA A 23 -0.21 11.61 -6.90
C ALA A 23 -0.04 10.64 -5.69
N GLN A 24 -0.87 10.81 -4.64
CA GLN A 24 -1.40 9.77 -3.71
C GLN A 24 -2.26 10.34 -2.55
N GLY A 25 -3.25 9.56 -2.11
CA GLY A 25 -4.28 9.95 -1.15
C GLY A 25 -4.01 9.42 0.26
N ASP A 26 -4.57 10.07 1.27
CA ASP A 26 -4.39 9.67 2.67
C ASP A 26 -5.24 8.45 3.07
N GLN A 27 -5.73 7.64 2.12
CA GLN A 27 -6.79 6.64 2.36
C GLN A 27 -6.45 5.62 3.44
N ILE A 28 -5.16 5.28 3.60
CA ILE A 28 -4.75 4.34 4.63
C ILE A 28 -4.86 4.95 6.03
N LEU A 29 -4.56 6.26 6.15
CA LEU A 29 -4.75 7.02 7.39
C LEU A 29 -6.23 7.14 7.75
N ASP A 30 -7.12 7.04 6.76
CA ASP A 30 -8.58 7.03 6.93
C ASP A 30 -9.15 5.65 7.30
N GLY A 31 -8.30 4.62 7.47
CA GLY A 31 -8.75 3.26 7.74
C GLY A 31 -9.42 2.59 6.54
N ILE A 32 -9.03 2.99 5.33
CA ILE A 32 -9.52 2.46 4.06
C ILE A 32 -8.37 1.69 3.39
N GLY A 33 -8.65 0.49 2.89
CA GLY A 33 -7.66 -0.31 2.18
C GLY A 33 -7.15 0.42 0.93
N GLU A 34 -5.91 0.12 0.53
CA GLU A 34 -5.19 0.84 -0.53
C GLU A 34 -5.93 0.91 -1.87
N THR A 35 -6.70 -0.13 -2.18
CA THR A 35 -7.47 -0.25 -3.42
C THR A 35 -8.84 0.45 -3.37
N GLY A 36 -9.25 0.94 -2.20
CA GLY A 36 -10.58 1.53 -2.00
C GLY A 36 -10.74 2.91 -2.64
N LEU A 37 -9.67 3.70 -2.77
CA LEU A 37 -9.72 5.04 -3.37
C LEU A 37 -9.64 4.97 -4.90
N ILE A 38 -10.61 5.59 -5.58
CA ILE A 38 -10.65 5.75 -7.04
C ILE A 38 -9.96 7.04 -7.47
N ALA A 39 -10.32 8.18 -6.88
CA ALA A 39 -9.79 9.48 -7.25
C ALA A 39 -9.85 10.44 -6.06
N ARG A 40 -8.89 11.36 -5.95
CA ARG A 40 -8.85 12.42 -4.94
C ARG A 40 -8.39 13.73 -5.57
N TYR A 41 -9.16 14.79 -5.42
CA TYR A 41 -8.82 16.11 -5.94
C TYR A 41 -8.72 17.08 -4.77
N VAL A 42 -7.49 17.38 -4.35
CA VAL A 42 -7.22 18.27 -3.21
C VAL A 42 -7.63 19.72 -3.54
N PHE A 43 -7.50 20.11 -4.80
CA PHE A 43 -7.71 21.48 -5.27
C PHE A 43 -6.73 22.52 -4.68
N ASP A 44 -5.48 22.09 -4.42
CA ASP A 44 -4.37 22.98 -4.10
C ASP A 44 -3.69 23.43 -5.40
N LYS A 45 -4.18 24.53 -5.97
CA LYS A 45 -3.67 25.20 -7.19
C LYS A 45 -3.76 24.41 -8.51
N ASP A 46 -4.24 23.16 -8.49
CA ASP A 46 -4.60 22.40 -9.69
C ASP A 46 -5.83 21.49 -9.47
N ALA A 47 -6.26 20.78 -10.52
CA ALA A 47 -7.35 19.80 -10.49
C ALA A 47 -6.85 18.37 -10.73
N LYS A 48 -5.62 18.06 -10.31
CA LYS A 48 -5.04 16.74 -10.53
C LYS A 48 -5.65 15.72 -9.58
N ASP A 49 -5.77 14.49 -10.07
CA ASP A 49 -6.04 13.34 -9.23
C ASP A 49 -4.79 12.95 -8.44
N TRP A 50 -4.93 13.01 -7.12
CA TRP A 50 -3.98 12.56 -6.12
C TRP A 50 -4.25 11.10 -5.72
N SER A 51 -4.93 10.28 -6.50
CA SER A 51 -4.98 8.84 -6.28
C SER A 51 -3.90 8.14 -7.11
N ARG A 52 -3.74 6.83 -6.92
CA ARG A 52 -2.87 6.02 -7.80
C ARG A 52 -3.37 5.90 -9.25
N ASN A 53 -4.57 6.36 -9.58
CA ASN A 53 -5.19 6.11 -10.88
C ASN A 53 -4.98 7.24 -11.90
N ASN A 54 -4.42 8.39 -11.48
CA ASN A 54 -4.11 9.55 -12.34
C ASN A 54 -5.29 10.04 -13.20
N LEU A 55 -6.49 10.04 -12.63
CA LEU A 55 -7.71 10.48 -13.29
C LEU A 55 -7.86 12.01 -13.23
N HIS A 56 -6.90 12.79 -13.74
CA HIS A 56 -6.93 14.25 -13.61
C HIS A 56 -8.22 14.88 -14.15
N ALA A 57 -8.76 15.86 -13.42
CA ALA A 57 -9.99 16.54 -13.77
C ALA A 57 -9.73 17.79 -14.62
N GLU A 58 -10.75 18.19 -15.38
CA GLU A 58 -10.74 19.42 -16.18
C GLU A 58 -11.63 20.49 -15.53
N ILE A 59 -11.09 21.71 -15.36
CA ILE A 59 -11.84 22.88 -14.90
C ILE A 59 -12.43 23.59 -16.12
N LYS A 60 -13.73 23.92 -16.07
CA LYS A 60 -14.44 24.72 -17.08
C LYS A 60 -14.93 26.03 -16.47
N GLY A 61 -14.93 27.10 -17.28
CA GLY A 61 -15.34 28.45 -16.85
C GLY A 61 -14.29 29.13 -15.97
N ASP A 62 -14.69 30.22 -15.30
CA ASP A 62 -13.78 31.14 -14.60
C ASP A 62 -13.54 30.76 -13.13
N ALA A 63 -13.30 29.48 -12.84
CA ALA A 63 -12.94 29.04 -11.49
C ALA A 63 -11.58 29.62 -11.06
N LYS A 64 -11.40 29.88 -9.77
CA LYS A 64 -10.16 30.48 -9.24
C LYS A 64 -9.66 29.74 -8.02
N PHE A 65 -8.36 29.47 -7.98
CA PHE A 65 -7.70 29.04 -6.75
C PHE A 65 -7.50 30.23 -5.83
N VAL A 66 -8.02 30.13 -4.60
CA VAL A 66 -7.97 31.20 -3.60
C VAL A 66 -7.39 30.66 -2.29
N LYS A 67 -6.78 31.55 -1.51
CA LYS A 67 -6.29 31.18 -0.17
C LYS A 67 -7.45 30.98 0.79
N ASP A 68 -7.34 29.99 1.65
CA ASP A 68 -8.31 29.68 2.71
C ASP A 68 -7.57 29.44 4.03
N GLU A 69 -8.19 29.87 5.14
CA GLU A 69 -7.58 29.77 6.47
C GLU A 69 -7.40 28.33 6.95
N LEU A 70 -8.33 27.44 6.58
CA LEU A 70 -8.31 26.05 7.03
C LEU A 70 -7.47 25.17 6.09
N PHE A 71 -7.68 25.30 4.77
CA PHE A 71 -7.11 24.39 3.78
C PHE A 71 -5.97 24.97 2.95
N LYS A 72 -5.47 26.17 3.31
CA LYS A 72 -4.43 26.94 2.61
C LYS A 72 -4.83 27.41 1.21
N ASN A 73 -5.15 26.51 0.28
CA ASN A 73 -5.62 26.80 -1.06
C ASN A 73 -6.86 25.96 -1.39
N VAL A 74 -7.85 26.57 -2.03
CA VAL A 74 -9.11 25.92 -2.42
C VAL A 74 -9.58 26.42 -3.77
N LEU A 75 -10.49 25.70 -4.42
CA LEU A 75 -11.07 26.12 -5.70
C LEU A 75 -12.41 26.82 -5.46
N ALA A 76 -12.48 28.10 -5.81
CA ALA A 76 -13.70 28.89 -5.81
C ALA A 76 -14.43 28.74 -7.17
N LEU A 77 -15.67 28.28 -7.11
CA LEU A 77 -16.60 28.20 -8.23
C LEU A 77 -17.58 29.37 -8.15
N SER A 78 -17.73 30.08 -9.27
CA SER A 78 -18.70 31.17 -9.44
C SER A 78 -19.14 31.25 -10.89
N GLY A 79 -20.28 31.88 -11.17
CA GLY A 79 -20.82 31.97 -12.54
C GLY A 79 -21.08 30.58 -13.11
N GLN A 80 -20.68 30.32 -14.36
CA GLN A 80 -20.86 29.02 -15.03
C GLN A 80 -19.68 28.05 -14.83
N ALA A 81 -18.85 28.24 -13.79
CA ALA A 81 -17.68 27.40 -13.56
C ALA A 81 -18.05 26.03 -12.96
N TYR A 82 -17.40 24.96 -13.44
CA TYR A 82 -17.60 23.59 -12.97
C TYR A 82 -16.39 22.71 -13.30
N ILE A 83 -16.36 21.48 -12.79
CA ILE A 83 -15.29 20.51 -13.02
C ILE A 83 -15.85 19.26 -13.68
N ILE A 84 -15.08 18.68 -14.61
CA ILE A 84 -15.37 17.41 -15.28
C ILE A 84 -14.32 16.38 -14.86
N LEU A 85 -14.77 15.23 -14.36
CA LEU A 85 -13.89 14.10 -14.05
C LEU A 85 -13.80 13.14 -15.25
N PRO A 86 -12.69 12.39 -15.42
CA PRO A 86 -12.60 11.36 -16.45
C PRO A 86 -13.70 10.30 -16.28
N SER A 87 -14.39 9.98 -17.37
CA SER A 87 -15.55 9.07 -17.33
C SER A 87 -15.20 7.64 -16.88
N SER A 88 -13.93 7.24 -17.10
CA SER A 88 -13.33 5.98 -16.66
C SER A 88 -13.16 5.85 -15.14
N ALA A 89 -13.39 6.92 -14.37
CA ALA A 89 -13.31 6.88 -12.92
C ALA A 89 -14.26 5.83 -12.32
N LEU A 90 -15.40 5.57 -12.98
CA LEU A 90 -16.41 4.64 -12.47
C LEU A 90 -16.38 3.27 -13.17
N ASN A 91 -15.23 2.85 -13.69
CA ASN A 91 -15.08 1.53 -14.29
C ASN A 91 -14.96 0.44 -13.22
N ASN A 92 -15.66 -0.68 -13.43
CA ASN A 92 -15.64 -1.88 -12.60
C ASN A 92 -15.85 -1.59 -11.11
N VAL A 93 -16.90 -0.83 -10.80
CA VAL A 93 -17.31 -0.51 -9.41
C VAL A 93 -18.60 -1.23 -9.06
N GLU A 94 -18.65 -1.81 -7.87
CA GLU A 94 -19.84 -2.48 -7.31
C GLU A 94 -20.53 -1.61 -6.26
N SER A 95 -19.76 -0.86 -5.47
CA SER A 95 -20.23 0.17 -4.55
C SER A 95 -19.46 1.47 -4.79
N ILE A 96 -20.07 2.60 -4.47
CA ILE A 96 -19.44 3.91 -4.63
C ILE A 96 -19.70 4.80 -3.41
N SER A 97 -18.66 5.47 -2.94
CA SER A 97 -18.79 6.59 -2.00
C SER A 97 -18.13 7.84 -2.57
N MET A 98 -18.82 8.97 -2.45
CA MET A 98 -18.35 10.27 -2.95
C MET A 98 -18.37 11.25 -1.78
N ALA A 99 -17.20 11.79 -1.45
CA ALA A 99 -16.98 12.66 -0.30
C ALA A 99 -16.31 13.96 -0.74
N GLY A 100 -16.63 15.09 -0.11
CA GLY A 100 -15.89 16.32 -0.37
C GLY A 100 -16.26 17.46 0.55
N TRP A 101 -15.39 18.47 0.60
CA TRP A 101 -15.60 19.68 1.37
C TRP A 101 -16.18 20.78 0.50
N ILE A 102 -17.18 21.49 1.04
CA ILE A 102 -17.83 22.62 0.40
C ILE A 102 -18.07 23.76 1.39
N LYS A 103 -17.87 24.99 0.94
CA LYS A 103 -18.23 26.24 1.63
C LYS A 103 -19.12 27.05 0.70
N LEU A 104 -20.42 27.11 0.97
CA LEU A 104 -21.39 27.84 0.15
C LEU A 104 -21.25 29.35 0.35
N ASN A 105 -21.20 30.11 -0.73
CA ASN A 105 -21.27 31.58 -0.70
C ASN A 105 -22.72 32.08 -0.67
N ALA A 106 -23.64 31.31 -1.28
CA ALA A 106 -25.06 31.56 -1.31
C ALA A 106 -25.85 30.26 -1.09
N PRO A 107 -26.63 30.12 0.00
CA PRO A 107 -27.43 28.93 0.26
C PRO A 107 -28.75 29.00 -0.52
N THR A 108 -28.68 28.74 -1.83
CA THR A 108 -29.85 28.72 -2.72
C THR A 108 -30.16 27.30 -3.17
N SER A 109 -31.44 26.95 -3.28
CA SER A 109 -31.86 25.64 -3.80
C SER A 109 -31.50 25.46 -5.28
N ASP A 110 -31.55 24.21 -5.75
CA ASP A 110 -31.22 23.83 -7.13
C ASP A 110 -29.75 24.07 -7.54
N GLN A 111 -28.85 24.16 -6.56
CA GLN A 111 -27.39 24.05 -6.73
C GLN A 111 -26.91 22.64 -6.36
N PHE A 112 -25.98 22.11 -7.15
CA PHE A 112 -25.50 20.74 -7.02
C PHE A 112 -24.00 20.75 -6.71
N PHE A 113 -23.62 20.10 -5.62
CA PHE A 113 -22.20 19.92 -5.29
C PHE A 113 -21.55 19.01 -6.32
N PHE A 114 -22.19 17.87 -6.60
CA PHE A 114 -21.88 17.03 -7.75
C PHE A 114 -23.15 16.35 -8.27
N ASP A 115 -23.09 15.98 -9.54
CA ASP A 115 -24.16 15.25 -10.25
C ASP A 115 -23.53 14.31 -11.28
N PHE A 116 -23.56 13.01 -10.98
CA PHE A 116 -22.87 11.96 -11.72
C PHE A 116 -23.86 10.94 -12.29
N GLY A 117 -23.74 10.58 -13.57
CA GLY A 117 -24.61 9.56 -14.17
C GLY A 117 -24.47 9.43 -15.68
N LYS A 118 -25.29 8.57 -16.29
CA LYS A 118 -25.40 8.45 -17.75
C LYS A 118 -26.10 9.65 -18.36
N ASN A 119 -27.17 10.12 -17.70
CA ASN A 119 -28.04 11.20 -18.17
C ASN A 119 -28.96 11.68 -17.05
N GLN A 120 -29.80 12.68 -17.33
CA GLN A 120 -30.72 13.31 -16.36
C GLN A 120 -31.77 12.39 -15.72
N ASN A 121 -31.97 11.16 -16.21
CA ASN A 121 -32.88 10.17 -15.62
C ASN A 121 -32.13 9.02 -14.92
N SER A 122 -30.80 8.99 -14.98
CA SER A 122 -29.98 7.88 -14.48
C SER A 122 -28.71 8.47 -13.90
N HIS A 123 -28.81 8.94 -12.66
CA HIS A 123 -27.78 9.74 -12.02
C HIS A 123 -27.91 9.76 -10.49
N ALA A 124 -26.83 10.12 -9.82
CA ALA A 124 -26.74 10.34 -8.39
C ALA A 124 -26.16 11.73 -8.11
N TYR A 125 -26.77 12.46 -7.19
CA TYR A 125 -26.37 13.84 -6.92
C TYR A 125 -26.44 14.21 -5.44
N VAL A 126 -25.72 15.30 -5.10
CA VAL A 126 -25.78 15.97 -3.81
C VAL A 126 -26.14 17.44 -4.01
N ALA A 127 -27.25 17.86 -3.41
CA ALA A 127 -27.74 19.24 -3.38
C ALA A 127 -27.58 19.83 -1.96
N PRO A 128 -26.57 20.69 -1.72
CA PRO A 128 -26.26 21.25 -0.39
C PRO A 128 -27.43 21.99 0.28
N PHE A 129 -28.26 22.66 -0.51
CA PHE A 129 -29.42 23.42 -0.05
C PHE A 129 -30.73 22.94 -0.72
N GLY A 130 -30.78 21.64 -1.02
CA GLY A 130 -31.95 20.96 -1.57
C GLY A 130 -32.38 21.42 -2.98
N THR A 131 -33.57 21.00 -3.39
CA THR A 131 -34.12 21.21 -4.75
C THR A 131 -35.55 21.71 -4.67
N GLY A 132 -35.93 22.66 -5.53
CA GLY A 132 -37.26 23.25 -5.52
C GLY A 132 -37.58 23.94 -4.18
N LYS A 133 -38.67 23.54 -3.52
CA LYS A 133 -39.12 24.11 -2.23
C LYS A 133 -38.47 23.44 -1.01
N ASN A 134 -37.70 22.37 -1.20
CA ASN A 134 -37.00 21.71 -0.12
C ASN A 134 -35.64 22.37 0.08
N GLU A 135 -35.46 23.04 1.22
CA GLU A 135 -34.23 23.74 1.58
C GLU A 135 -33.28 22.89 2.44
N ASN A 136 -33.60 21.61 2.64
CA ASN A 136 -32.75 20.69 3.40
C ASN A 136 -31.67 20.09 2.51
N PHE A 137 -30.51 19.79 3.08
CA PHE A 137 -29.47 19.00 2.42
C PHE A 137 -30.08 17.71 1.86
N THR A 138 -29.92 17.50 0.55
CA THR A 138 -30.59 16.43 -0.18
C THR A 138 -29.59 15.66 -1.03
N THR A 139 -29.67 14.34 -0.98
CA THR A 139 -28.95 13.44 -1.88
C THR A 139 -29.97 12.54 -2.56
N ALA A 140 -29.83 12.30 -3.85
CA ALA A 140 -30.72 11.36 -4.53
C ALA A 140 -29.98 10.46 -5.50
N VAL A 141 -30.57 9.30 -5.74
CA VAL A 141 -30.17 8.35 -6.78
C VAL A 141 -31.42 8.03 -7.59
N SER A 142 -31.37 8.30 -8.89
CA SER A 142 -32.49 8.13 -9.81
C SER A 142 -32.17 7.08 -10.87
N GLU A 143 -33.09 6.13 -11.04
CA GLU A 143 -33.03 5.05 -12.02
C GLU A 143 -34.23 5.18 -12.99
N ASN A 144 -33.94 5.44 -14.28
CA ASN A 144 -34.85 5.42 -15.43
C ASN A 144 -36.35 5.65 -15.10
N ARG A 145 -36.72 6.88 -14.68
CA ARG A 145 -38.11 7.35 -14.40
C ARG A 145 -39.00 6.49 -13.49
N ASN A 146 -38.55 5.32 -13.01
CA ASN A 146 -39.38 4.32 -12.34
C ASN A 146 -39.03 4.15 -10.86
N LYS A 147 -37.80 4.47 -10.44
CA LYS A 147 -37.35 4.41 -9.03
C LYS A 147 -36.45 5.61 -8.69
N ASP A 148 -36.89 6.42 -7.73
CA ASP A 148 -36.13 7.54 -7.17
C ASP A 148 -35.88 7.33 -5.67
N TYR A 149 -34.61 7.28 -5.29
CA TYR A 149 -34.16 7.16 -3.90
C TYR A 149 -33.68 8.51 -3.40
N THR A 150 -34.59 9.32 -2.87
CA THR A 150 -34.25 10.65 -2.31
C THR A 150 -34.12 10.59 -0.79
N LEU A 151 -33.00 11.11 -0.28
CA LEU A 151 -32.71 11.28 1.13
C LEU A 151 -32.55 12.78 1.42
N SER A 152 -33.35 13.31 2.34
CA SER A 152 -33.20 14.69 2.84
C SER A 152 -32.93 14.68 4.34
N SER A 153 -32.07 15.60 4.81
CA SER A 153 -31.84 15.78 6.25
C SER A 153 -33.04 16.39 6.96
N SER A 154 -33.13 16.19 8.27
CA SER A 154 -34.15 16.83 9.13
C SER A 154 -33.81 18.28 9.53
N LYS A 155 -32.59 18.75 9.25
CA LYS A 155 -32.14 20.15 9.46
C LYS A 155 -32.15 20.94 8.15
N VAL A 156 -32.39 22.25 8.27
CA VAL A 156 -32.25 23.27 7.21
C VAL A 156 -30.83 23.18 6.62
N GLY A 157 -30.69 23.43 5.31
CA GLY A 157 -29.48 23.24 4.51
C GLY A 157 -28.22 23.95 5.02
N LEU A 158 -27.10 23.75 4.31
CA LEU A 158 -25.78 24.13 4.79
C LEU A 158 -25.68 25.64 5.14
N PRO A 159 -25.00 26.00 6.25
CA PRO A 159 -24.77 27.39 6.60
C PRO A 159 -23.88 28.08 5.56
N LYS A 160 -24.23 29.34 5.24
CA LYS A 160 -23.41 30.23 4.43
C LYS A 160 -22.02 30.45 5.07
N ASP A 161 -21.00 30.56 4.22
CA ASP A 161 -19.61 30.90 4.56
C ASP A 161 -18.94 29.96 5.58
N ARG A 162 -19.42 28.70 5.69
CA ARG A 162 -18.81 27.68 6.54
C ARG A 162 -18.52 26.39 5.77
N TRP A 163 -17.34 25.83 6.02
CA TRP A 163 -16.96 24.52 5.49
C TRP A 163 -17.85 23.43 6.07
N SER A 164 -18.30 22.54 5.18
CA SER A 164 -18.99 21.30 5.53
C SER A 164 -18.48 20.15 4.68
N HIS A 165 -18.35 18.98 5.28
CA HIS A 165 -17.97 17.75 4.61
C HIS A 165 -19.22 16.94 4.28
N LEU A 166 -19.49 16.71 2.99
CA LEU A 166 -20.69 16.02 2.52
C LEU A 166 -20.29 14.69 1.89
N VAL A 167 -21.02 13.63 2.21
CA VAL A 167 -20.76 12.29 1.66
C VAL A 167 -22.06 11.61 1.22
N LEU A 168 -22.06 11.03 0.03
CA LEU A 168 -23.06 10.08 -0.45
C LEU A 168 -22.40 8.70 -0.56
N VAL A 169 -23.04 7.69 0.03
CA VAL A 169 -22.61 6.29 -0.05
C VAL A 169 -23.73 5.48 -0.71
N ILE A 170 -23.41 4.80 -1.81
CA ILE A 170 -24.27 3.82 -2.47
C ILE A 170 -23.58 2.46 -2.30
N ASP A 171 -24.15 1.62 -1.43
CA ASP A 171 -23.59 0.32 -1.08
C ASP A 171 -24.53 -0.79 -1.55
N VAL A 172 -24.26 -1.32 -2.75
CA VAL A 172 -25.10 -2.30 -3.43
C VAL A 172 -25.16 -3.64 -2.69
N PRO A 173 -24.03 -4.25 -2.26
CA PRO A 173 -24.05 -5.50 -1.50
C PRO A 173 -24.89 -5.42 -0.20
N SER A 174 -24.80 -4.30 0.52
CA SER A 174 -25.59 -4.07 1.73
C SER A 174 -27.02 -3.58 1.45
N LYS A 175 -27.36 -3.31 0.18
CA LYS A 175 -28.64 -2.70 -0.25
C LYS A 175 -28.97 -1.40 0.49
N THR A 176 -27.99 -0.51 0.65
CA THR A 176 -28.19 0.78 1.35
C THR A 176 -27.69 1.99 0.59
N ILE A 177 -28.39 3.11 0.73
CA ILE A 177 -27.90 4.46 0.40
C ILE A 177 -27.82 5.25 1.70
N LYS A 178 -26.69 5.92 1.95
CA LYS A 178 -26.47 6.73 3.15
C LYS A 178 -25.96 8.11 2.78
N ALA A 179 -26.38 9.11 3.54
CA ALA A 179 -25.91 10.48 3.41
C ALA A 179 -25.29 10.95 4.73
N PHE A 180 -24.16 11.64 4.64
CA PHE A 180 -23.43 12.16 5.78
C PHE A 180 -23.14 13.64 5.65
N MET A 181 -23.10 14.32 6.80
CA MET A 181 -22.67 15.70 6.93
C MET A 181 -21.73 15.83 8.13
N ASN A 182 -20.54 16.39 7.92
CA ASN A 182 -19.53 16.65 8.94
C ASN A 182 -19.15 15.42 9.78
N GLY A 183 -18.96 14.29 9.10
CA GLY A 183 -18.59 13.02 9.73
C GLY A 183 -19.76 12.25 10.37
N VAL A 184 -20.99 12.76 10.30
CA VAL A 184 -22.18 12.16 10.94
C VAL A 184 -23.20 11.73 9.89
N GLN A 185 -23.75 10.52 10.03
CA GLN A 185 -24.84 10.04 9.17
C GLN A 185 -26.11 10.85 9.45
N VAL A 186 -26.67 11.49 8.43
CA VAL A 186 -27.87 12.34 8.54
C VAL A 186 -29.12 11.68 7.97
N SER A 187 -28.96 10.70 7.08
CA SER A 187 -30.07 9.94 6.50
C SER A 187 -29.58 8.61 5.95
N GLN A 188 -30.49 7.63 5.87
CA GLN A 188 -30.25 6.32 5.28
C GLN A 188 -31.54 5.75 4.68
N LYS A 189 -31.40 5.05 3.56
CA LYS A 189 -32.42 4.18 2.96
C LYS A 189 -31.85 2.77 2.84
N GLY A 190 -32.58 1.77 3.32
CA GLY A 190 -32.23 0.35 3.16
C GLY A 190 -33.17 -0.35 2.17
N GLU A 191 -32.91 -1.63 1.92
CA GLU A 191 -33.71 -2.50 1.05
C GLU A 191 -33.84 -1.95 -0.38
N ILE A 192 -32.77 -1.32 -0.88
CA ILE A 192 -32.75 -0.85 -2.27
C ILE A 192 -32.57 -2.05 -3.21
N GLU A 193 -33.19 -1.95 -4.38
CA GLU A 193 -32.99 -2.85 -5.52
C GLU A 193 -32.36 -2.01 -6.62
N LEU A 194 -31.04 -1.84 -6.54
CA LEU A 194 -30.26 -0.96 -7.41
C LEU A 194 -28.93 -1.66 -7.72
N GLU A 195 -28.57 -1.72 -9.00
CA GLU A 195 -27.21 -2.02 -9.44
C GLU A 195 -26.53 -0.73 -9.91
N LEU A 196 -25.21 -0.62 -9.75
CA LEU A 196 -24.51 0.58 -10.25
C LEU A 196 -24.55 0.71 -11.77
N SER A 197 -24.69 -0.42 -12.48
CA SER A 197 -24.91 -0.45 -13.93
C SER A 197 -26.22 0.22 -14.35
N ASP A 198 -27.16 0.47 -13.43
CA ASP A 198 -28.42 1.13 -13.77
C ASP A 198 -28.20 2.65 -13.94
N ILE A 199 -27.33 3.23 -13.10
CA ILE A 199 -27.03 4.68 -13.07
C ILE A 199 -25.73 5.07 -13.77
N PHE A 200 -24.79 4.13 -13.95
CA PHE A 200 -23.49 4.35 -14.61
C PHE A 200 -23.20 3.30 -15.69
N ASN A 201 -22.39 3.66 -16.68
CA ASN A 201 -21.79 2.72 -17.63
C ASN A 201 -20.51 2.14 -17.00
N VAL A 202 -20.64 1.08 -16.20
CA VAL A 202 -19.53 0.53 -15.39
C VAL A 202 -18.53 -0.36 -16.15
N GLU A 203 -18.92 -0.89 -17.32
CA GLU A 203 -18.07 -1.81 -18.10
C GLU A 203 -17.03 -1.07 -18.95
N SER A 204 -17.42 -0.03 -19.68
CA SER A 204 -16.54 0.76 -20.55
C SER A 204 -16.18 2.14 -19.97
N GLY A 205 -17.05 2.71 -19.13
CA GLY A 205 -16.92 4.10 -18.67
C GLY A 205 -17.25 5.16 -19.71
N GLU A 206 -17.42 4.78 -20.98
CA GLU A 206 -17.77 5.71 -22.04
C GLU A 206 -19.15 6.33 -21.74
N GLU A 207 -19.28 7.64 -22.03
CA GLU A 207 -20.52 8.43 -21.85
C GLU A 207 -20.93 8.78 -20.41
N ASN A 208 -20.24 8.31 -19.36
CA ASN A 208 -20.52 8.78 -17.99
C ASN A 208 -20.26 10.29 -17.87
N GLN A 209 -21.24 11.04 -17.36
CA GLN A 209 -21.16 12.47 -17.10
C GLN A 209 -20.86 12.68 -15.61
N LEU A 210 -19.64 13.11 -15.29
CA LEU A 210 -19.17 13.28 -13.91
C LEU A 210 -18.86 14.75 -13.62
N TYR A 211 -19.85 15.51 -13.15
CA TYR A 211 -19.72 16.94 -12.90
C TYR A 211 -19.68 17.32 -11.42
N ILE A 212 -18.73 18.18 -11.04
CA ILE A 212 -18.73 18.88 -9.74
C ILE A 212 -19.09 20.34 -10.00
N GLY A 213 -20.09 20.86 -9.29
CA GLY A 213 -20.58 22.24 -9.41
C GLY A 213 -21.60 22.50 -10.54
N LYS A 214 -22.02 21.45 -11.26
CA LYS A 214 -23.00 21.53 -12.36
C LYS A 214 -23.93 20.31 -12.35
N ALA A 215 -25.20 20.54 -12.68
CA ALA A 215 -26.18 19.47 -12.88
C ALA A 215 -26.09 18.88 -14.29
N ILE A 216 -26.43 17.60 -14.42
CA ILE A 216 -26.60 16.93 -15.72
C ILE A 216 -27.84 17.50 -16.45
N SER A 217 -28.91 17.79 -15.71
CA SER A 217 -30.10 18.44 -16.26
C SER A 217 -29.83 19.90 -16.65
N GLN A 218 -30.34 20.30 -17.82
CA GLN A 218 -30.24 21.70 -18.28
C GLN A 218 -31.18 22.61 -17.44
N ASN A 219 -30.80 23.87 -17.26
CA ASN A 219 -31.55 24.92 -16.54
C ASN A 219 -31.51 24.91 -15.00
N LYS A 220 -30.52 24.26 -14.38
CA LYS A 220 -30.27 24.37 -12.93
C LYS A 220 -29.32 25.51 -12.59
N ALA A 221 -29.37 25.97 -11.33
CA ALA A 221 -28.50 27.04 -10.86
C ALA A 221 -27.05 26.54 -10.80
N SER A 222 -26.12 27.38 -11.23
CA SER A 222 -24.69 27.09 -11.08
C SER A 222 -24.27 27.18 -9.62
N LEU A 223 -23.34 26.32 -9.20
CA LEU A 223 -22.85 26.30 -7.82
C LEU A 223 -21.99 27.54 -7.53
N ASP A 224 -22.35 28.27 -6.48
CA ASP A 224 -21.55 29.39 -5.95
C ASP A 224 -20.96 28.99 -4.59
N ALA A 225 -19.75 28.42 -4.64
CA ALA A 225 -19.11 27.83 -3.47
C ALA A 225 -17.58 27.72 -3.64
N SER A 226 -16.87 27.62 -2.51
CA SER A 226 -15.51 27.07 -2.50
C SER A 226 -15.57 25.57 -2.24
N ILE A 227 -14.70 24.79 -2.91
CA ILE A 227 -14.60 23.35 -2.74
C ILE A 227 -13.16 22.93 -2.41
N HIS A 228 -13.03 21.82 -1.67
CA HIS A 228 -11.73 21.25 -1.30
C HIS A 228 -11.84 19.72 -1.16
N ASP A 229 -10.74 19.01 -1.41
CA ASP A 229 -10.55 17.57 -1.15
C ASP A 229 -11.76 16.69 -1.52
N PHE A 230 -12.07 16.59 -2.82
CA PHE A 230 -13.13 15.73 -3.34
C PHE A 230 -12.60 14.32 -3.61
N ARG A 231 -13.27 13.28 -3.12
CA ARG A 231 -12.81 11.89 -3.15
C ARG A 231 -13.90 10.94 -3.63
N ILE A 232 -13.50 9.96 -4.43
CA ILE A 232 -14.36 8.86 -4.89
C ILE A 232 -13.75 7.55 -4.42
N TYR A 233 -14.56 6.67 -3.83
CA TYR A 233 -14.16 5.35 -3.36
C TYR A 233 -15.00 4.27 -4.03
N ARG A 234 -14.40 3.10 -4.30
CA ARG A 234 -15.06 1.91 -4.87
C ARG A 234 -15.64 0.96 -3.82
N ILE A 235 -15.87 1.46 -2.61
CA ILE A 235 -16.45 0.74 -1.49
C ILE A 235 -17.56 1.59 -0.86
N GLY A 236 -18.51 0.94 -0.22
CA GLY A 236 -19.44 1.62 0.68
C GLY A 236 -18.71 2.03 1.96
N LEU A 237 -18.48 3.34 2.17
CA LEU A 237 -17.79 3.81 3.37
C LEU A 237 -18.65 3.61 4.62
N THR A 238 -18.01 3.14 5.67
CA THR A 238 -18.62 2.99 7.00
C THR A 238 -18.70 4.35 7.72
N ASN A 239 -19.53 4.43 8.77
CA ASN A 239 -19.64 5.64 9.60
C ASN A 239 -18.28 6.08 10.16
N ASN A 240 -17.46 5.11 10.57
CA ASN A 240 -16.13 5.38 11.14
C ASN A 240 -15.14 5.87 10.09
N GLN A 241 -15.17 5.33 8.87
CA GLN A 241 -14.31 5.82 7.80
C GLN A 241 -14.69 7.25 7.39
N VAL A 242 -15.99 7.55 7.27
CA VAL A 242 -16.46 8.92 6.98
C VAL A 242 -16.06 9.90 8.10
N LYS A 243 -16.16 9.47 9.36
CA LYS A 243 -15.69 10.24 10.50
C LYS A 243 -14.16 10.41 10.50
N GLY A 244 -13.42 9.36 10.14
CA GLY A 244 -11.96 9.38 10.00
C GLY A 244 -11.51 10.41 8.98
N ILE A 245 -12.06 10.38 7.77
CA ILE A 245 -11.80 11.38 6.71
C ILE A 245 -12.04 12.81 7.22
N PHE A 246 -13.18 13.02 7.90
CA PHE A 246 -13.55 14.33 8.44
C PHE A 246 -12.56 14.80 9.52
N GLU A 247 -12.23 13.95 10.49
CA GLU A 247 -11.32 14.32 11.58
C GLU A 247 -9.86 14.48 11.12
N ASN A 248 -9.39 13.65 10.20
CA ASN A 248 -8.04 13.70 9.66
C ASN A 248 -7.79 15.02 8.92
N ALA A 249 -8.77 15.50 8.14
CA ALA A 249 -8.67 16.81 7.49
C ALA A 249 -8.63 18.00 8.47
N LEU A 250 -9.12 17.83 9.71
CA LEU A 250 -9.17 18.88 10.73
C LEU A 250 -8.02 18.82 11.75
N LYS A 251 -7.29 17.70 11.85
CA LYS A 251 -6.24 17.48 12.87
C LYS A 251 -4.84 17.40 12.23
N LYS A 252 -3.90 18.22 12.74
CA LYS A 252 -2.44 17.98 12.60
C LYS A 252 -2.00 16.82 13.52
N ARG A 253 -2.44 15.59 13.27
CA ARG A 253 -1.88 14.44 13.98
C ARG A 253 -0.61 13.99 13.28
N ASP A 254 0.51 14.01 14.01
CA ASP A 254 1.66 13.16 13.69
C ASP A 254 1.16 11.72 13.69
N GLY A 255 1.29 11.05 12.53
CA GLY A 255 0.81 9.69 12.32
C GLY A 255 1.53 8.68 13.21
N VAL A 256 1.09 8.55 14.46
CA VAL A 256 1.40 7.40 15.31
C VAL A 256 0.23 6.44 15.18
N VAL A 257 0.42 5.40 14.36
CA VAL A 257 -0.62 4.41 13.98
C VAL A 257 -0.93 3.41 15.11
N ASN A 258 -0.67 3.76 16.38
CA ASN A 258 -0.81 2.83 17.51
C ASN A 258 -1.91 3.18 18.53
N GLU A 259 -2.80 4.15 18.27
CA GLU A 259 -3.99 4.33 19.11
C GLU A 259 -5.23 3.67 18.51
N ARG A 260 -5.56 2.48 19.03
CA ARG A 260 -6.83 1.78 18.83
C ARG A 260 -8.03 2.66 19.21
N LYS A 261 -9.07 2.64 18.37
CA LYS A 261 -10.47 2.78 18.82
C LYS A 261 -11.34 1.67 18.20
N GLU A 262 -11.62 0.68 19.05
CA GLU A 262 -12.82 -0.17 19.29
C GLU A 262 -13.99 -0.32 18.25
N PRO A 263 -14.74 -1.45 18.32
CA PRO A 263 -15.38 -2.26 17.24
C PRO A 263 -16.79 -1.76 16.81
N GLN A 264 -17.49 -2.20 15.76
CA GLN A 264 -17.33 -3.03 14.53
C GLN A 264 -18.56 -2.71 13.63
N ASP A 265 -18.50 -3.03 12.32
CA ASP A 265 -19.67 -3.04 11.44
C ASP A 265 -20.73 -4.06 11.87
N ASN A 266 -22.00 -3.79 11.59
CA ASN A 266 -23.20 -4.57 11.94
C ASN A 266 -23.23 -5.98 11.30
N LEU A 267 -22.32 -6.88 11.67
CA LEU A 267 -22.50 -8.31 11.43
C LEU A 267 -23.46 -8.88 12.49
N PRO A 268 -24.29 -9.89 12.16
CA PRO A 268 -25.08 -10.59 13.16
C PRO A 268 -24.19 -11.13 14.28
N GLU A 269 -24.41 -10.67 15.50
CA GLU A 269 -23.75 -11.22 16.69
C GLU A 269 -24.51 -12.47 17.15
N PHE A 270 -23.87 -13.61 17.07
CA PHE A 270 -24.34 -14.83 17.72
C PHE A 270 -23.74 -14.90 19.13
N SER A 271 -24.49 -15.46 20.09
CA SER A 271 -23.90 -15.77 21.39
C SER A 271 -22.66 -16.65 21.19
N ARG A 272 -21.56 -16.32 21.86
CA ARG A 272 -20.32 -17.13 21.85
C ARG A 272 -20.57 -18.58 22.27
N THR A 273 -21.67 -18.85 22.96
CA THR A 273 -22.06 -20.16 23.49
C THR A 273 -23.11 -20.86 22.63
N SER A 274 -23.61 -20.23 21.55
CA SER A 274 -24.54 -20.87 20.63
C SER A 274 -23.84 -22.00 19.88
N PRO A 275 -24.24 -23.27 20.09
CA PRO A 275 -23.55 -24.39 19.49
C PRO A 275 -23.60 -24.34 17.96
N GLN A 276 -22.47 -24.67 17.34
CA GLN A 276 -22.33 -24.78 15.88
C GLN A 276 -21.79 -26.17 15.55
N LEU A 277 -22.38 -26.83 14.56
CA LEU A 277 -21.91 -28.13 14.04
C LEU A 277 -21.70 -29.15 15.18
N TYR A 278 -20.51 -29.74 15.27
CA TYR A 278 -20.16 -30.77 16.25
C TYR A 278 -20.12 -30.27 17.71
N ASN A 279 -20.06 -28.95 17.94
CA ASN A 279 -19.93 -28.41 19.30
C ASN A 279 -21.20 -28.59 20.13
N GLU A 280 -22.36 -28.82 19.49
CA GLU A 280 -23.61 -29.19 20.18
C GLU A 280 -23.47 -30.50 20.97
N PHE A 281 -22.71 -31.44 20.40
CA PHE A 281 -22.46 -32.74 20.99
C PHE A 281 -21.22 -32.76 21.89
N LEU A 282 -20.55 -31.63 22.08
CA LEU A 282 -19.33 -31.57 22.89
C LEU A 282 -19.67 -31.74 24.38
N ALA A 283 -19.00 -32.67 25.06
CA ALA A 283 -19.18 -32.95 26.49
C ALA A 283 -18.04 -32.37 27.32
N SER A 284 -16.79 -32.59 26.89
CA SER A 284 -15.60 -32.04 27.53
C SER A 284 -14.46 -31.87 26.53
N VAL A 285 -13.50 -31.02 26.89
CA VAL A 285 -12.23 -30.86 26.20
C VAL A 285 -11.14 -31.09 27.22
N ASP A 286 -10.09 -31.81 26.83
CA ASP A 286 -9.00 -32.18 27.74
C ASP A 286 -8.25 -30.94 28.25
N ASP A 287 -7.73 -31.02 29.46
CA ASP A 287 -6.74 -30.06 29.99
C ASP A 287 -5.33 -30.47 29.54
N ILE A 288 -4.38 -29.53 29.59
CA ILE A 288 -2.98 -29.77 29.19
C ILE A 288 -1.98 -29.23 30.22
N GLU A 289 -0.77 -29.78 30.19
CA GLU A 289 0.41 -29.23 30.85
C GLU A 289 1.44 -28.82 29.80
N VAL A 290 2.06 -27.66 29.98
CA VAL A 290 3.05 -27.10 29.05
C VAL A 290 4.23 -26.54 29.83
N GLU A 291 5.44 -26.80 29.37
CA GLU A 291 6.66 -26.21 29.92
C GLU A 291 7.14 -25.03 29.05
N THR A 292 7.64 -23.99 29.69
CA THR A 292 8.33 -22.88 29.03
C THR A 292 9.50 -22.41 29.89
N GLN A 293 10.37 -21.57 29.34
CA GLN A 293 11.50 -21.01 30.07
C GLN A 293 11.27 -19.55 30.49
N VAL A 294 12.05 -19.10 31.48
CA VAL A 294 12.04 -17.71 31.94
C VAL A 294 12.18 -16.74 30.75
N GLY A 295 11.26 -15.77 30.69
CA GLY A 295 11.18 -14.73 29.68
C GLY A 295 10.52 -15.14 28.36
N VAL A 296 10.13 -16.40 28.15
CA VAL A 296 9.50 -16.89 26.90
C VAL A 296 8.07 -17.36 27.17
N LEU A 297 7.10 -16.82 26.43
CA LEU A 297 5.70 -17.27 26.55
C LEU A 297 5.54 -18.71 26.05
N PRO A 298 4.66 -19.52 26.68
CA PRO A 298 4.45 -20.92 26.31
C PRO A 298 3.82 -21.05 24.91
N ARG A 299 4.14 -22.15 24.23
CA ARG A 299 3.46 -22.53 22.98
C ARG A 299 2.27 -23.43 23.31
N LEU A 300 1.07 -22.87 23.23
CA LEU A 300 -0.17 -23.60 23.51
C LEU A 300 -0.73 -24.27 22.23
N PRO A 301 -1.12 -25.55 22.28
CA PRO A 301 -1.71 -26.25 21.14
C PRO A 301 -3.07 -25.64 20.77
N ARG A 302 -3.32 -25.43 19.48
CA ARG A 302 -4.54 -24.80 18.98
C ARG A 302 -5.72 -25.77 18.86
N THR A 303 -5.46 -27.07 18.92
CA THR A 303 -6.49 -28.10 18.97
C THR A 303 -6.24 -29.04 20.14
N LEU A 304 -7.30 -29.42 20.82
CA LEU A 304 -7.27 -30.40 21.91
C LEU A 304 -8.18 -31.58 21.62
N LYS A 305 -7.87 -32.71 22.25
CA LYS A 305 -8.77 -33.86 22.27
C LYS A 305 -10.04 -33.50 23.05
N ALA A 306 -11.13 -34.13 22.64
CA ALA A 306 -12.44 -33.87 23.21
C ALA A 306 -13.27 -35.14 23.31
N THR A 307 -14.20 -35.13 24.27
CA THR A 307 -15.22 -36.17 24.44
C THR A 307 -16.56 -35.64 23.96
N TYR A 308 -17.27 -36.42 23.15
CA TYR A 308 -18.59 -36.08 22.62
C TYR A 308 -19.67 -36.94 23.27
N LYS A 309 -20.87 -36.36 23.42
CA LYS A 309 -22.07 -36.99 23.96
C LYS A 309 -22.46 -38.22 23.14
N ASN A 310 -23.18 -39.14 23.78
CA ASN A 310 -23.76 -40.33 23.15
C ASN A 310 -22.75 -41.26 22.44
N GLY A 311 -21.49 -41.26 22.87
CA GLY A 311 -20.45 -42.11 22.28
C GLY A 311 -20.04 -41.72 20.86
N LEU A 312 -20.40 -40.51 20.41
CA LEU A 312 -19.97 -39.98 19.13
C LEU A 312 -18.44 -39.83 19.10
N LYS A 313 -17.84 -40.14 17.95
CA LYS A 313 -16.44 -39.80 17.67
C LYS A 313 -16.44 -38.51 16.86
N GLY A 314 -15.78 -37.48 17.38
CA GLY A 314 -15.62 -36.20 16.70
C GLY A 314 -14.16 -35.83 16.49
N PRO A 315 -13.89 -34.74 15.75
CA PRO A 315 -12.53 -34.25 15.53
C PRO A 315 -11.90 -33.69 16.81
N GLN A 316 -10.63 -33.33 16.76
CA GLN A 316 -10.07 -32.44 17.80
C GLN A 316 -10.76 -31.07 17.73
N VAL A 317 -10.87 -30.41 18.88
CA VAL A 317 -11.58 -29.14 19.01
C VAL A 317 -10.60 -27.99 19.02
N LYS A 318 -10.88 -26.96 18.21
CA LYS A 318 -10.09 -25.72 18.23
C LYS A 318 -10.31 -24.98 19.55
N VAL A 319 -9.21 -24.66 20.23
CA VAL A 319 -9.20 -23.91 21.49
C VAL A 319 -8.57 -22.54 21.25
N THR A 320 -9.30 -21.50 21.64
CA THR A 320 -8.78 -20.13 21.67
C THR A 320 -8.21 -19.86 23.05
N TRP A 321 -6.90 -19.60 23.10
CA TRP A 321 -6.19 -19.21 24.31
C TRP A 321 -6.03 -17.70 24.39
N PRO A 322 -6.01 -17.11 25.61
CA PRO A 322 -5.55 -15.74 25.82
C PRO A 322 -4.18 -15.50 25.20
N ALA A 323 -4.00 -14.32 24.57
CA ALA A 323 -2.77 -13.92 23.89
C ALA A 323 -2.26 -12.59 24.47
N PRO A 324 -1.50 -12.64 25.59
CA PRO A 324 -1.00 -11.43 26.25
C PRO A 324 -0.10 -10.63 25.30
N ASP A 325 -0.08 -9.32 25.52
CA ASP A 325 0.76 -8.36 24.79
C ASP A 325 2.15 -8.20 25.41
N ASP A 326 2.39 -8.83 26.57
CA ASP A 326 3.71 -8.93 27.21
C ASP A 326 4.06 -10.33 27.72
N ASN A 327 5.30 -10.49 28.20
CA ASN A 327 5.85 -11.71 28.81
C ASN A 327 6.01 -11.61 30.34
N SER A 328 5.27 -10.73 31.02
CA SER A 328 5.43 -10.49 32.47
C SER A 328 5.18 -11.73 33.33
N GLU A 329 4.22 -12.58 32.92
CA GLU A 329 3.83 -13.83 33.60
C GLU A 329 4.94 -14.90 33.62
N VAL A 330 5.96 -14.77 32.77
CA VAL A 330 7.05 -15.75 32.63
C VAL A 330 8.42 -15.20 33.04
N LEU A 331 8.48 -14.04 33.71
CA LEU A 331 9.77 -13.45 34.14
C LEU A 331 10.43 -14.17 35.31
N LYS A 332 9.76 -15.14 35.94
CA LYS A 332 10.26 -15.92 37.06
C LYS A 332 9.80 -17.37 36.94
N THR A 333 10.59 -18.29 37.48
CA THR A 333 10.20 -19.69 37.60
C THR A 333 8.93 -19.83 38.42
N GLY A 334 8.07 -20.79 38.07
CA GLY A 334 6.82 -20.99 38.78
C GLY A 334 5.81 -21.81 37.98
N THR A 335 4.56 -21.79 38.43
CA THR A 335 3.46 -22.44 37.73
C THR A 335 2.23 -21.56 37.77
N TYR A 336 1.55 -21.41 36.63
CA TYR A 336 0.32 -20.64 36.51
C TYR A 336 -0.68 -21.33 35.56
N ILE A 337 -1.95 -20.94 35.61
CA ILE A 337 -3.03 -21.57 34.84
C ILE A 337 -3.60 -20.57 33.83
N ILE A 338 -3.70 -21.00 32.58
CA ILE A 338 -4.39 -20.27 31.51
C ILE A 338 -5.69 -21.01 31.20
N ASN A 339 -6.81 -20.28 31.12
CA ASN A 339 -8.09 -20.84 30.70
C ASN A 339 -8.35 -20.51 29.23
N GLY A 340 -8.55 -21.53 28.41
CA GLY A 340 -8.97 -21.40 27.03
C GLY A 340 -10.48 -21.25 26.89
N SER A 341 -10.92 -21.08 25.64
CA SER A 341 -12.33 -21.02 25.26
C SER A 341 -12.59 -21.81 23.99
N VAL A 342 -13.79 -22.35 23.86
CA VAL A 342 -14.24 -23.11 22.69
C VAL A 342 -15.51 -22.48 22.15
N ALA A 343 -15.46 -22.02 20.89
CA ALA A 343 -16.58 -21.38 20.23
C ALA A 343 -17.84 -22.27 20.25
N GLY A 344 -18.99 -21.69 20.57
CA GLY A 344 -20.26 -22.40 20.66
C GLY A 344 -20.45 -23.25 21.92
N THR A 345 -19.63 -23.07 22.96
CA THR A 345 -19.78 -23.74 24.27
C THR A 345 -19.33 -22.85 25.44
N ASP A 346 -19.67 -23.25 26.66
CA ASP A 346 -19.14 -22.67 27.91
C ASP A 346 -17.90 -23.39 28.46
N LEU A 347 -17.33 -24.33 27.70
CA LEU A 347 -16.18 -25.12 28.14
C LEU A 347 -14.91 -24.26 28.22
N LYS A 348 -14.16 -24.45 29.31
CA LYS A 348 -12.92 -23.72 29.62
C LYS A 348 -11.77 -24.71 29.85
N PRO A 349 -11.20 -25.30 28.78
CA PRO A 349 -10.03 -26.15 28.93
C PRO A 349 -8.88 -25.37 29.59
N LYS A 350 -8.11 -26.03 30.45
CA LYS A 350 -7.03 -25.43 31.21
C LYS A 350 -5.68 -25.83 30.65
N ALA A 351 -4.76 -24.87 30.62
CA ALA A 351 -3.34 -25.12 30.43
C ALA A 351 -2.59 -24.76 31.71
N THR A 352 -1.99 -25.76 32.35
CA THR A 352 -1.05 -25.56 33.45
C THR A 352 0.33 -25.31 32.84
N VAL A 353 0.88 -24.12 33.06
CA VAL A 353 2.16 -23.70 32.50
C VAL A 353 3.23 -23.76 33.58
N HIS A 354 4.30 -24.53 33.33
CA HIS A 354 5.48 -24.60 34.19
C HIS A 354 6.60 -23.75 33.59
N VAL A 355 7.03 -22.72 34.33
CA VAL A 355 8.15 -21.85 33.94
C VAL A 355 9.42 -22.35 34.61
N VAL A 356 10.38 -22.81 33.82
CA VAL A 356 11.69 -23.33 34.26
C VAL A 356 12.81 -22.35 33.89
N GLU A 357 14.01 -22.51 34.47
CA GLU A 357 15.15 -21.62 34.21
C GLU A 357 15.58 -21.62 32.73
N SER A 358 15.62 -22.80 32.11
CA SER A 358 15.99 -22.97 30.71
C SER A 358 15.40 -24.26 30.18
N THR A 359 15.01 -24.26 28.91
CA THR A 359 14.66 -25.47 28.17
C THR A 359 15.75 -25.82 27.16
N ILE A 360 16.04 -27.10 27.00
CA ILE A 360 16.93 -27.58 25.93
C ILE A 360 16.08 -27.74 24.67
N ALA A 361 16.20 -26.80 23.74
CA ALA A 361 15.56 -26.89 22.43
C ALA A 361 16.63 -26.89 21.34
N GLU A 362 16.88 -28.05 20.74
CA GLU A 362 17.72 -28.16 19.55
C GLU A 362 17.05 -27.41 18.39
N LYS A 363 17.80 -26.50 17.76
CA LYS A 363 17.30 -25.72 16.64
C LYS A 363 17.49 -26.48 15.34
N PRO A 364 16.53 -26.39 14.40
CA PRO A 364 16.62 -27.18 13.19
C PRO A 364 17.81 -26.72 12.36
N ALA A 365 18.55 -27.70 11.85
CA ALA A 365 19.47 -27.50 10.74
C ALA A 365 18.73 -27.67 9.41
N ARG A 366 19.24 -27.04 8.36
CA ARG A 366 18.68 -27.19 7.02
C ARG A 366 18.95 -28.61 6.50
N ALA A 367 17.88 -29.35 6.23
CA ALA A 367 17.95 -30.75 5.78
C ALA A 367 17.51 -30.95 4.32
N LEU A 368 16.90 -29.93 3.70
CA LEU A 368 16.33 -29.98 2.36
C LEU A 368 16.70 -28.72 1.58
N GLU A 369 16.88 -28.90 0.27
CA GLU A 369 17.09 -27.84 -0.72
C GLU A 369 15.91 -27.81 -1.69
N ALA A 370 15.58 -26.62 -2.20
CA ALA A 370 14.60 -26.48 -3.27
C ALA A 370 15.22 -26.92 -4.60
N PHE A 371 14.39 -27.43 -5.51
CA PHE A 371 14.80 -27.62 -6.91
C PHE A 371 14.85 -26.27 -7.61
N ASP A 372 15.84 -26.11 -8.48
CA ASP A 372 15.92 -24.95 -9.36
C ASP A 372 14.81 -25.01 -10.42
N LEU A 373 14.42 -23.85 -10.96
CA LEU A 373 13.30 -23.77 -11.92
C LEU A 373 13.58 -24.52 -13.24
N ASP A 374 14.84 -24.71 -13.62
CA ASP A 374 15.25 -25.48 -14.79
C ASP A 374 15.25 -27.01 -14.53
N GLN A 375 15.10 -27.43 -13.26
CA GLN A 375 15.01 -28.83 -12.84
C GLN A 375 13.57 -29.34 -12.76
N VAL A 376 12.57 -28.47 -12.97
CA VAL A 376 11.14 -28.82 -12.81
C VAL A 376 10.36 -28.50 -14.08
N SER A 377 9.81 -29.53 -14.74
CA SER A 377 8.90 -29.36 -15.88
C SER A 377 7.43 -29.51 -15.48
N LEU A 378 6.57 -28.69 -16.10
CA LEU A 378 5.12 -28.84 -15.99
C LEU A 378 4.61 -29.66 -17.18
N GLU A 379 4.02 -30.82 -16.89
CA GLU A 379 3.46 -31.73 -17.89
C GLU A 379 1.95 -31.59 -18.04
N SER A 380 1.44 -31.97 -19.21
CA SER A 380 0.01 -32.12 -19.44
C SER A 380 -0.61 -33.17 -18.52
N ASN A 381 -1.92 -33.08 -18.28
CA ASN A 381 -2.64 -34.11 -17.55
C ASN A 381 -2.67 -35.45 -18.32
N THR A 382 -3.21 -36.50 -17.71
CA THR A 382 -3.29 -37.85 -18.30
C THR A 382 -4.07 -37.92 -19.62
N ASN A 383 -4.85 -36.90 -19.95
CA ASN A 383 -5.62 -36.78 -21.20
C ASN A 383 -4.90 -35.92 -22.26
N GLY A 384 -3.66 -35.50 -22.01
CA GLY A 384 -2.89 -34.64 -22.90
C GLY A 384 -3.31 -33.17 -22.90
N GLN A 385 -4.11 -32.72 -21.91
CA GLN A 385 -4.56 -31.34 -21.81
C GLN A 385 -3.68 -30.52 -20.87
N ASN A 386 -3.49 -29.24 -21.16
CA ASN A 386 -2.77 -28.33 -20.29
C ASN A 386 -3.41 -28.29 -18.90
N THR A 387 -2.58 -28.34 -17.87
CA THR A 387 -3.03 -28.13 -16.49
C THR A 387 -3.27 -26.64 -16.24
N LYS A 388 -3.97 -26.30 -15.15
CA LYS A 388 -4.14 -24.90 -14.75
C LYS A 388 -2.83 -24.20 -14.43
N PHE A 389 -1.81 -24.93 -14.00
CA PHE A 389 -0.46 -24.38 -13.82
C PHE A 389 0.17 -23.99 -15.16
N ILE A 390 0.05 -24.83 -16.19
CA ILE A 390 0.53 -24.52 -17.54
C ILE A 390 -0.23 -23.32 -18.12
N GLU A 391 -1.57 -23.31 -18.05
CA GLU A 391 -2.38 -22.19 -18.54
C GLU A 391 -1.99 -20.86 -17.87
N ASN A 392 -1.82 -20.85 -16.55
CA ASN A 392 -1.44 -19.65 -15.81
C ASN A 392 0.00 -19.22 -16.09
N ARG A 393 0.95 -20.16 -16.15
CA ARG A 393 2.34 -19.90 -16.54
C ARG A 393 2.38 -19.28 -17.93
N ASP A 394 1.75 -19.91 -18.92
CA ASP A 394 1.80 -19.47 -20.31
C ASP A 394 1.15 -18.09 -20.47
N LYS A 395 0.03 -17.83 -19.77
CA LYS A 395 -0.59 -16.49 -19.74
C LYS A 395 0.41 -15.43 -19.24
N PHE A 396 1.11 -15.72 -18.14
CA PHE A 396 2.08 -14.81 -17.55
C PHE A 396 3.31 -14.63 -18.46
N ILE A 397 3.97 -15.72 -18.84
CA ILE A 397 5.19 -15.74 -19.66
C ILE A 397 4.96 -15.08 -21.02
N ASN A 398 3.87 -15.40 -21.71
CA ASN A 398 3.59 -14.83 -23.04
C ASN A 398 3.30 -13.32 -22.97
N THR A 399 2.72 -12.86 -21.87
CA THR A 399 2.50 -11.42 -21.62
C THR A 399 3.81 -10.73 -21.27
N LEU A 400 4.63 -11.35 -20.41
CA LEU A 400 5.94 -10.84 -20.02
C LEU A 400 6.91 -10.74 -21.21
N ALA A 401 6.87 -11.68 -22.16
CA ALA A 401 7.70 -11.65 -23.35
C ALA A 401 7.43 -10.39 -24.23
N GLN A 402 6.19 -9.90 -24.23
CA GLN A 402 5.75 -8.75 -25.03
C GLN A 402 6.04 -7.39 -24.39
N THR A 403 6.55 -7.35 -23.17
CA THR A 403 6.85 -6.08 -22.49
C THR A 403 7.98 -5.31 -23.17
N ASN A 404 8.01 -4.00 -23.00
CA ASN A 404 9.15 -3.18 -23.41
C ASN A 404 10.05 -2.90 -22.18
N PRO A 405 11.31 -3.38 -22.14
CA PRO A 405 12.27 -3.07 -21.07
C PRO A 405 12.46 -1.56 -20.83
N ASP A 406 12.35 -0.73 -21.87
CA ASP A 406 12.50 0.72 -21.72
C ASP A 406 11.43 1.35 -20.85
N SER A 407 10.24 0.76 -20.76
CA SER A 407 9.20 1.24 -19.85
C SER A 407 9.61 1.09 -18.39
N PHE A 408 10.35 0.03 -18.05
CA PHE A 408 10.87 -0.20 -16.71
C PHE A 408 12.11 0.65 -16.43
N LEU A 409 12.97 0.87 -17.42
CA LEU A 409 14.16 1.73 -17.28
C LEU A 409 13.85 3.24 -17.29
N TYR A 410 12.63 3.62 -17.68
CA TYR A 410 12.25 5.02 -17.91
C TYR A 410 12.58 5.91 -16.70
N MET A 411 12.17 5.51 -15.50
CA MET A 411 12.33 6.33 -14.30
C MET A 411 13.77 6.38 -13.78
N PHE A 412 14.58 5.36 -14.08
CA PHE A 412 16.03 5.40 -13.83
C PHE A 412 16.70 6.41 -14.75
N ARG A 413 16.42 6.36 -16.05
CA ARG A 413 16.93 7.37 -17.00
C ARG A 413 16.50 8.77 -16.62
N ASN A 414 15.24 8.96 -16.22
CA ASN A 414 14.73 10.24 -15.75
C ASN A 414 15.52 10.75 -14.52
N ALA A 415 15.73 9.93 -13.50
CA ALA A 415 16.50 10.33 -12.32
C ALA A 415 17.92 10.76 -12.69
N PHE A 416 18.58 10.03 -13.60
CA PHE A 416 19.94 10.33 -14.04
C PHE A 416 20.02 11.36 -15.17
N GLY A 417 18.92 12.07 -15.47
CA GLY A 417 18.87 13.11 -16.51
C GLY A 417 19.15 12.61 -17.93
N GLN A 418 18.96 11.30 -18.19
CA GLN A 418 19.20 10.69 -19.49
C GLN A 418 17.97 10.80 -20.41
N GLU A 419 18.23 10.95 -21.70
CA GLU A 419 17.19 10.91 -22.73
C GLU A 419 16.53 9.52 -22.80
N GLN A 420 15.25 9.52 -23.15
CA GLN A 420 14.48 8.30 -23.32
C GLN A 420 14.62 7.77 -24.75
N PRO A 421 14.79 6.44 -24.94
CA PRO A 421 14.75 5.85 -26.28
C PRO A 421 13.44 6.17 -27.01
N VAL A 422 13.51 6.27 -28.34
CA VAL A 422 12.34 6.57 -29.18
C VAL A 422 11.25 5.52 -28.95
N GLY A 423 10.06 5.98 -28.55
CA GLY A 423 8.90 5.11 -28.31
C GLY A 423 8.82 4.51 -26.90
N ALA A 424 9.79 4.78 -26.02
CA ALA A 424 9.68 4.44 -24.61
C ALA A 424 8.50 5.17 -23.97
N LYS A 425 7.71 4.44 -23.18
CA LYS A 425 6.56 4.99 -22.44
C LYS A 425 6.72 4.65 -20.96
N PRO A 426 6.51 5.61 -20.04
CA PRO A 426 6.60 5.33 -18.62
C PRO A 426 5.49 4.37 -18.18
N LEU A 427 5.75 3.62 -17.11
CA LEU A 427 4.72 2.88 -16.40
C LEU A 427 3.73 3.83 -15.72
N GLY A 428 2.50 3.36 -15.53
CA GLY A 428 1.46 4.09 -14.81
C GLY A 428 1.44 3.81 -13.31
N VAL A 429 0.39 4.27 -12.65
CA VAL A 429 0.06 3.94 -11.26
C VAL A 429 1.16 4.33 -10.27
N TRP A 430 1.89 3.38 -9.69
CA TRP A 430 2.88 3.66 -8.65
C TRP A 430 4.30 3.91 -9.19
N ASP A 431 4.51 3.73 -10.49
CA ASP A 431 5.79 3.98 -11.16
C ASP A 431 5.75 5.26 -12.03
N THR A 432 4.76 6.13 -11.81
CA THR A 432 4.72 7.41 -12.51
C THR A 432 5.83 8.33 -12.04
N GLN A 433 6.15 9.33 -12.88
CA GLN A 433 7.21 10.31 -12.64
C GLN A 433 7.19 10.88 -11.21
N GLU A 434 6.01 11.19 -10.71
CA GLU A 434 5.86 11.95 -9.47
C GLU A 434 5.65 11.07 -8.24
N THR A 435 5.53 9.76 -8.45
CA THR A 435 5.29 8.81 -7.37
C THR A 435 6.60 8.45 -6.67
N LYS A 436 6.61 8.56 -5.34
CA LYS A 436 7.76 8.28 -4.47
C LYS A 436 8.19 6.80 -4.42
N LEU A 437 7.36 5.88 -4.90
CA LEU A 437 7.65 4.44 -4.96
C LEU A 437 8.29 4.01 -6.30
N ARG A 438 8.40 4.92 -7.28
CA ARG A 438 8.87 4.60 -8.64
C ARG A 438 10.19 3.81 -8.64
N GLY A 439 10.32 2.87 -9.56
CA GLY A 439 11.43 1.91 -9.64
C GLY A 439 11.11 0.55 -9.02
N HIS A 440 10.10 0.44 -8.16
CA HIS A 440 9.78 -0.82 -7.51
C HIS A 440 9.32 -1.90 -8.51
N ALA A 441 8.52 -1.55 -9.52
CA ALA A 441 8.12 -2.50 -10.56
C ALA A 441 9.31 -2.96 -11.40
N THR A 442 10.34 -2.12 -11.55
CA THR A 442 11.57 -2.50 -12.26
C THR A 442 12.32 -3.60 -11.54
N GLY A 443 12.47 -3.49 -10.22
CA GLY A 443 13.06 -4.56 -9.42
C GLY A 443 12.29 -5.88 -9.53
N HIS A 444 10.96 -5.83 -9.41
CA HIS A 444 10.12 -7.01 -9.65
C HIS A 444 10.25 -7.57 -11.06
N TYR A 445 10.38 -6.70 -12.06
CA TYR A 445 10.54 -7.09 -13.45
C TYR A 445 11.86 -7.84 -13.67
N LEU A 446 12.97 -7.42 -13.04
CA LEU A 446 14.26 -8.14 -13.07
C LEU A 446 14.11 -9.57 -12.54
N THR A 447 13.49 -9.76 -11.37
CA THR A 447 13.16 -11.09 -10.84
C THR A 447 12.28 -11.89 -11.80
N ALA A 448 11.23 -11.27 -12.34
CA ALA A 448 10.28 -11.95 -13.21
C ALA A 448 10.94 -12.47 -14.49
N ILE A 449 11.81 -11.67 -15.14
CA ILE A 449 12.53 -12.11 -16.34
C ILE A 449 13.63 -13.13 -16.03
N ALA A 450 14.25 -13.08 -14.85
CA ALA A 450 15.20 -14.10 -14.41
C ALA A 450 14.52 -15.47 -14.19
N GLN A 451 13.38 -15.48 -13.48
CA GLN A 451 12.58 -16.69 -13.28
C GLN A 451 11.97 -17.20 -14.60
N ALA A 452 11.56 -16.31 -15.50
CA ALA A 452 11.09 -16.68 -16.83
C ALA A 452 12.21 -17.32 -17.66
N TYR A 453 13.42 -16.75 -17.66
CA TYR A 453 14.59 -17.33 -18.32
C TYR A 453 14.91 -18.75 -17.80
N ALA A 454 14.91 -18.94 -16.48
CA ALA A 454 15.19 -20.24 -15.87
C ALA A 454 14.10 -21.29 -16.18
N SER A 455 12.83 -20.89 -16.18
CA SER A 455 11.69 -21.81 -16.35
C SER A 455 11.28 -22.10 -17.80
N THR A 456 11.79 -21.35 -18.77
CA THR A 456 11.42 -21.48 -20.20
C THR A 456 12.39 -22.33 -21.01
N GLY A 457 13.18 -23.20 -20.38
CA GLY A 457 14.10 -24.10 -21.07
C GLY A 457 13.45 -25.01 -22.14
N TYR A 458 12.13 -25.22 -22.04
CA TYR A 458 11.30 -25.95 -23.02
C TYR A 458 11.06 -25.19 -24.33
N ASP A 459 11.27 -23.87 -24.36
CA ASP A 459 11.13 -23.01 -25.54
C ASP A 459 12.35 -22.08 -25.65
N LYS A 460 13.29 -22.44 -26.53
CA LYS A 460 14.55 -21.71 -26.69
C LYS A 460 14.38 -20.30 -27.24
N ALA A 461 13.31 -20.02 -27.98
CA ALA A 461 13.05 -18.67 -28.47
C ALA A 461 12.56 -17.76 -27.34
N LEU A 462 11.65 -18.26 -26.48
CA LEU A 462 11.24 -17.54 -25.28
C LEU A 462 12.41 -17.36 -24.29
N GLN A 463 13.19 -18.41 -24.05
CA GLN A 463 14.36 -18.33 -23.18
C GLN A 463 15.36 -17.26 -23.68
N GLN A 464 15.67 -17.24 -24.98
CA GLN A 464 16.54 -16.22 -25.56
C GLN A 464 15.95 -14.81 -25.44
N ASN A 465 14.63 -14.65 -25.64
CA ASN A 465 13.96 -13.36 -25.46
C ASN A 465 14.16 -12.79 -24.04
N PHE A 466 14.06 -13.63 -23.01
CA PHE A 466 14.31 -13.20 -21.63
C PHE A 466 15.79 -12.94 -21.35
N ALA A 467 16.71 -13.72 -21.95
CA ALA A 467 18.14 -13.47 -21.86
C ALA A 467 18.50 -12.07 -22.40
N ASP A 468 18.00 -11.73 -23.58
CA ASP A 468 18.23 -10.42 -24.22
C ASP A 468 17.67 -9.27 -23.36
N LYS A 469 16.49 -9.47 -22.76
CA LYS A 469 15.90 -8.49 -21.82
C LYS A 469 16.75 -8.32 -20.57
N MET A 470 17.23 -9.41 -19.96
CA MET A 470 18.11 -9.35 -18.78
C MET A 470 19.40 -8.58 -19.10
N GLU A 471 20.05 -8.92 -20.21
CA GLU A 471 21.28 -8.26 -20.63
C GLU A 471 21.07 -6.75 -20.84
N TYR A 472 20.00 -6.36 -21.54
CA TYR A 472 19.68 -4.96 -21.79
C TYR A 472 19.39 -4.17 -20.49
N MET A 473 18.58 -4.75 -19.60
CA MET A 473 18.27 -4.15 -18.31
C MET A 473 19.53 -3.95 -17.47
N VAL A 474 20.34 -5.01 -17.30
CA VAL A 474 21.55 -4.97 -16.48
C VAL A 474 22.58 -4.01 -17.07
N ASN A 475 22.82 -4.02 -18.38
CA ASN A 475 23.77 -3.10 -19.01
C ASN A 475 23.37 -1.64 -18.79
N THR A 476 22.09 -1.31 -18.90
CA THR A 476 21.60 0.06 -18.66
C THR A 476 21.77 0.44 -17.18
N LEU A 477 21.32 -0.41 -16.26
CA LEU A 477 21.45 -0.14 -14.82
C LEU A 477 22.92 -0.02 -14.39
N TYR A 478 23.79 -0.87 -14.93
CA TYR A 478 25.23 -0.79 -14.69
C TYR A 478 25.81 0.53 -15.18
N GLN A 479 25.48 0.97 -16.39
CA GLN A 479 25.95 2.27 -16.91
C GLN A 479 25.52 3.43 -16.00
N LEU A 480 24.26 3.44 -15.55
CA LEU A 480 23.76 4.47 -14.64
C LEU A 480 24.44 4.41 -13.27
N SER A 481 24.62 3.23 -12.69
CA SER A 481 25.27 3.10 -11.37
C SER A 481 26.72 3.56 -11.40
N GLN A 482 27.40 3.41 -12.55
CA GLN A 482 28.76 3.90 -12.73
C GLN A 482 28.89 5.42 -12.78
N MET A 483 27.79 6.17 -12.89
CA MET A 483 27.79 7.63 -12.92
C MET A 483 27.70 8.24 -11.51
N SER A 484 27.06 7.54 -10.57
CA SER A 484 26.86 8.05 -9.21
C SER A 484 28.18 8.27 -8.49
N GLY A 485 28.34 9.45 -7.90
CA GLY A 485 29.55 9.79 -7.16
C GLY A 485 30.81 9.94 -8.03
N LYS A 486 30.66 10.24 -9.33
CA LYS A 486 31.77 10.53 -10.25
C LYS A 486 31.50 11.80 -11.04
N PRO A 487 32.54 12.55 -11.49
CA PRO A 487 32.36 13.77 -12.27
C PRO A 487 31.49 13.57 -13.51
N ALA A 488 30.55 14.49 -13.77
CA ALA A 488 29.78 14.50 -15.01
C ALA A 488 30.63 14.85 -16.25
N GLU A 489 31.64 15.69 -16.04
CA GLU A 489 32.65 16.07 -17.03
C GLU A 489 34.05 15.91 -16.43
N GLU A 490 35.04 15.66 -17.28
CA GLU A 490 36.43 15.46 -16.84
C GLU A 490 36.93 16.67 -16.03
N GLY A 491 37.35 16.41 -14.78
CA GLY A 491 37.85 17.44 -13.86
C GLY A 491 36.77 18.23 -13.11
N GLY A 492 35.48 17.90 -13.27
CA GLY A 492 34.39 18.52 -12.51
C GLY A 492 34.32 18.10 -11.03
N ASP A 493 33.68 18.93 -10.22
CA ASP A 493 33.40 18.63 -8.80
C ASP A 493 32.38 17.48 -8.67
N PHE A 494 32.57 16.65 -7.65
CA PHE A 494 31.71 15.51 -7.37
C PHE A 494 31.80 15.10 -5.89
N ASN A 495 30.89 14.26 -5.44
CA ASN A 495 30.95 13.63 -4.12
C ASN A 495 30.73 12.12 -4.21
N ALA A 496 31.82 11.36 -4.04
CA ALA A 496 31.78 9.91 -3.98
C ALA A 496 31.34 9.34 -2.63
N ASN A 497 31.34 10.12 -1.55
CA ASN A 497 31.02 9.61 -0.22
C ASN A 497 29.48 9.51 -0.02
N PRO A 498 28.93 8.28 0.14
CA PRO A 498 27.50 8.08 0.39
C PRO A 498 26.97 8.84 1.61
N THR A 499 27.79 9.13 2.63
CA THR A 499 27.32 9.79 3.87
C THR A 499 27.27 11.31 3.77
N ALA A 500 27.87 11.90 2.73
CA ALA A 500 28.02 13.35 2.59
C ALA A 500 27.18 13.95 1.45
N VAL A 501 26.19 13.22 0.93
CA VAL A 501 25.33 13.69 -0.18
C VAL A 501 24.75 15.07 0.16
N PRO A 502 24.99 16.12 -0.67
CA PRO A 502 24.47 17.45 -0.41
C PRO A 502 22.98 17.56 -0.74
N MET A 503 22.32 18.59 -0.22
CA MET A 503 20.98 18.98 -0.66
C MET A 503 20.97 19.31 -2.16
N GLY A 504 19.80 19.15 -2.79
CA GLY A 504 19.64 19.43 -4.22
C GLY A 504 19.97 20.89 -4.58
N PRO A 505 20.43 21.16 -5.81
CA PRO A 505 20.73 22.51 -6.26
C PRO A 505 19.58 23.49 -6.00
N GLY A 506 19.87 24.59 -5.30
CA GLY A 506 18.88 25.63 -4.98
C GLY A 506 17.83 25.25 -3.92
N LYS A 507 17.97 24.10 -3.24
CA LYS A 507 17.08 23.68 -2.15
C LYS A 507 17.73 23.97 -0.79
N GLU A 508 16.93 24.41 0.18
CA GLU A 508 17.35 24.65 1.57
C GLU A 508 17.17 23.41 2.47
N ILE A 509 16.45 22.39 1.98
CA ILE A 509 16.16 21.13 2.67
C ILE A 509 16.21 19.96 1.68
N TYR A 510 16.41 18.74 2.18
CA TYR A 510 16.13 17.52 1.40
C TYR A 510 14.65 17.44 1.07
N SER A 511 14.35 16.99 -0.14
CA SER A 511 12.99 17.00 -0.67
C SER A 511 12.78 15.79 -1.58
N SER A 512 11.61 15.16 -1.47
CA SER A 512 11.13 14.12 -2.37
C SER A 512 10.34 14.69 -3.55
N ASP A 513 10.76 15.87 -4.01
CA ASP A 513 10.27 16.52 -5.21
C ASP A 513 10.73 15.73 -6.44
N LEU A 514 9.80 15.00 -7.03
CA LEU A 514 10.02 14.18 -8.24
C LEU A 514 9.29 14.75 -9.47
N SER A 515 8.78 16.00 -9.43
CA SER A 515 8.15 16.59 -10.61
C SER A 515 9.18 16.83 -11.72
N GLU A 516 8.73 17.03 -12.95
CA GLU A 516 9.63 17.22 -14.09
C GLU A 516 10.60 18.40 -13.90
N GLU A 517 10.14 19.49 -13.29
CA GLU A 517 10.95 20.68 -13.03
C GLU A 517 11.73 20.61 -11.70
N GLY A 518 11.29 19.74 -10.79
CA GLY A 518 11.73 19.73 -9.40
C GLY A 518 12.74 18.63 -9.07
N ILE A 519 12.77 17.55 -9.85
CA ILE A 519 13.71 16.45 -9.65
C ILE A 519 15.15 16.90 -9.90
N ARG A 520 16.04 16.60 -8.95
CA ARG A 520 17.48 16.80 -9.11
C ARG A 520 18.09 15.67 -9.95
N THR A 521 19.06 16.01 -10.79
CA THR A 521 19.78 15.06 -11.67
C THR A 521 21.30 15.16 -11.51
N ASP A 522 21.78 15.72 -10.39
CA ASP A 522 23.19 15.90 -10.05
C ASP A 522 23.81 14.61 -9.48
N TYR A 523 23.69 13.50 -10.22
CA TYR A 523 24.09 12.16 -9.80
C TYR A 523 25.56 12.04 -9.37
N TRP A 524 26.42 12.93 -9.85
CA TRP A 524 27.82 13.04 -9.43
C TRP A 524 27.98 13.32 -7.93
N ASN A 525 26.91 13.75 -7.24
CA ASN A 525 26.90 14.04 -5.80
C ASN A 525 26.23 12.97 -4.93
N TRP A 526 25.73 11.86 -5.50
CA TRP A 526 24.89 10.90 -4.77
C TRP A 526 25.65 9.80 -4.03
N GLY A 527 26.99 9.83 -4.09
CA GLY A 527 27.86 8.80 -3.55
C GLY A 527 28.03 7.62 -4.51
N GLU A 528 29.19 6.97 -4.43
CA GLU A 528 29.52 5.80 -5.23
C GLU A 528 28.59 4.63 -4.90
N GLY A 529 28.20 3.85 -5.92
CA GLY A 529 27.35 2.67 -5.76
C GLY A 529 25.84 2.97 -5.71
N PHE A 530 25.43 4.24 -5.61
CA PHE A 530 24.01 4.59 -5.60
C PHE A 530 23.34 4.30 -6.94
N ILE A 531 22.21 3.60 -6.91
CA ILE A 531 21.27 3.56 -8.02
C ILE A 531 19.85 3.36 -7.50
N SER A 532 18.94 4.20 -7.98
CA SER A 532 17.51 4.07 -7.80
C SER A 532 16.81 4.81 -8.93
N ALA A 533 15.51 4.60 -9.07
CA ALA A 533 14.70 5.39 -9.97
C ALA A 533 14.42 6.80 -9.44
N TYR A 534 14.95 7.22 -8.28
CA TYR A 534 14.84 8.57 -7.73
C TYR A 534 16.12 8.97 -6.98
N PRO A 535 16.38 10.27 -6.73
CA PRO A 535 17.53 10.76 -5.99
C PRO A 535 17.58 10.26 -4.53
N PRO A 536 18.74 10.28 -3.86
CA PRO A 536 18.94 9.70 -2.52
C PRO A 536 18.16 10.40 -1.39
N ASP A 537 17.55 11.57 -1.65
CA ASP A 537 16.85 12.41 -0.67
C ASP A 537 15.87 11.63 0.21
N GLN A 538 15.09 10.69 -0.34
CA GLN A 538 14.12 9.93 0.47
C GLN A 538 14.78 9.10 1.59
N PHE A 539 15.98 8.55 1.34
CA PHE A 539 16.73 7.80 2.34
C PHE A 539 17.19 8.74 3.47
N ILE A 540 17.79 9.87 3.10
CA ILE A 540 18.26 10.89 4.03
C ILE A 540 17.10 11.45 4.86
N MET A 541 15.95 11.69 4.22
CA MET A 541 14.74 12.14 4.88
C MET A 541 14.21 11.10 5.89
N LEU A 542 14.25 9.80 5.56
CA LEU A 542 13.84 8.73 6.50
C LEU A 542 14.73 8.72 7.75
N GLU A 543 16.05 8.83 7.57
CA GLU A 543 17.04 8.92 8.66
C GLU A 543 16.77 10.11 9.59
N ASN A 544 16.20 11.18 9.05
CA ASN A 544 15.80 12.39 9.77
C ASN A 544 14.31 12.39 10.19
N GLY A 545 13.66 11.23 10.14
CA GLY A 545 12.32 11.05 10.69
C GLY A 545 11.17 11.51 9.81
N ALA A 546 11.36 11.56 8.49
CA ALA A 546 10.24 11.70 7.55
C ALA A 546 9.22 10.56 7.71
N VAL A 547 7.99 10.83 7.30
CA VAL A 547 6.86 9.89 7.40
C VAL A 547 6.22 9.71 6.03
N TYR A 548 5.35 8.71 5.92
CA TYR A 548 4.67 8.39 4.69
C TYR A 548 3.74 9.54 4.24
N GLY A 549 3.70 9.79 2.93
CA GLY A 549 2.80 10.77 2.33
C GLY A 549 3.33 11.29 1.00
N THR A 550 2.62 12.28 0.45
CA THR A 550 2.81 12.73 -0.93
C THR A 550 3.42 14.12 -1.08
N GLU A 551 3.34 14.93 -0.03
CA GLU A 551 4.05 16.20 0.05
C GLU A 551 5.56 15.99 -0.14
N GLU A 552 6.27 17.02 -0.59
CA GLU A 552 7.73 16.90 -0.82
C GLU A 552 8.55 16.71 0.47
N THR A 553 7.97 17.00 1.63
CA THR A 553 8.56 16.71 2.96
C THR A 553 8.25 15.30 3.47
N LYS A 554 7.53 14.49 2.69
CA LYS A 554 7.14 13.10 2.99
C LYS A 554 7.84 12.14 2.06
N ILE A 555 7.77 10.84 2.32
CA ILE A 555 8.46 9.81 1.53
C ILE A 555 7.57 8.58 1.33
N TRP A 556 8.01 7.63 0.51
CA TRP A 556 7.36 6.34 0.38
C TRP A 556 8.36 5.19 0.27
N ALA A 557 8.54 4.45 1.36
CA ALA A 557 9.22 3.16 1.46
C ALA A 557 10.53 3.04 0.63
N PRO A 558 11.54 3.91 0.84
CA PRO A 558 12.71 3.95 -0.05
C PRO A 558 13.53 2.65 -0.04
N TYR A 559 13.68 2.02 1.13
CA TYR A 559 14.36 0.73 1.25
C TYR A 559 13.55 -0.44 0.69
N TYR A 560 12.21 -0.37 0.64
CA TYR A 560 11.40 -1.37 -0.05
C TYR A 560 11.67 -1.40 -1.55
N THR A 561 11.78 -0.23 -2.19
CA THR A 561 12.11 -0.10 -3.61
C THR A 561 13.52 -0.64 -3.86
N LEU A 562 14.48 -0.25 -3.03
CA LEU A 562 15.85 -0.71 -3.13
C LEU A 562 15.97 -2.23 -3.02
N HIS A 563 15.22 -2.84 -2.09
CA HIS A 563 15.12 -4.29 -1.95
C HIS A 563 14.70 -4.97 -3.26
N LYS A 564 13.68 -4.47 -3.98
CA LYS A 564 13.24 -5.11 -5.23
C LYS A 564 14.33 -5.09 -6.29
N ILE A 565 15.05 -3.98 -6.39
CA ILE A 565 16.12 -3.82 -7.37
C ILE A 565 17.27 -4.77 -7.02
N LEU A 566 17.68 -4.80 -5.74
CA LEU A 566 18.76 -5.65 -5.25
C LEU A 566 18.44 -7.14 -5.43
N ALA A 567 17.24 -7.58 -5.02
CA ALA A 567 16.79 -8.96 -5.20
C ALA A 567 16.78 -9.36 -6.68
N GLY A 568 16.21 -8.51 -7.55
CA GLY A 568 16.15 -8.78 -8.98
C GLY A 568 17.51 -8.83 -9.68
N LEU A 569 18.48 -8.02 -9.26
CA LEU A 569 19.86 -8.09 -9.76
C LEU A 569 20.55 -9.39 -9.34
N MET A 570 20.39 -9.82 -8.08
CA MET A 570 20.92 -11.10 -7.60
C MET A 570 20.23 -12.30 -8.28
N ASP A 571 18.92 -12.24 -8.52
CA ASP A 571 18.20 -13.27 -9.28
C ASP A 571 18.78 -13.43 -10.69
N ILE A 572 19.06 -12.32 -11.39
CA ILE A 572 19.71 -12.37 -12.71
C ILE A 572 21.12 -12.96 -12.60
N TYR A 573 21.92 -12.55 -11.61
CA TYR A 573 23.26 -13.09 -11.41
C TYR A 573 23.22 -14.61 -11.20
N GLU A 574 22.38 -15.12 -10.31
CA GLU A 574 22.32 -16.55 -9.98
C GLU A 574 21.90 -17.41 -11.17
N VAL A 575 20.96 -16.96 -12.00
CA VAL A 575 20.50 -17.76 -13.16
C VAL A 575 21.38 -17.64 -14.40
N SER A 576 22.25 -16.62 -14.50
CA SER A 576 22.99 -16.33 -15.74
C SER A 576 24.50 -16.13 -15.57
N GLY A 577 25.00 -15.94 -14.35
CA GLY A 577 26.39 -15.56 -14.07
C GLY A 577 26.73 -14.13 -14.50
N ASN A 578 25.75 -13.22 -14.62
CA ASN A 578 25.98 -11.87 -15.09
C ASN A 578 26.72 -11.01 -14.04
N GLU A 579 28.04 -10.93 -14.17
CA GLU A 579 28.93 -10.19 -13.25
C GLU A 579 28.60 -8.70 -13.13
N LYS A 580 28.02 -8.07 -14.16
CA LYS A 580 27.57 -6.67 -14.05
C LYS A 580 26.38 -6.55 -13.11
N ALA A 581 25.47 -7.53 -13.10
CA ALA A 581 24.34 -7.52 -12.17
C ALA A 581 24.84 -7.61 -10.72
N LEU A 582 25.81 -8.50 -10.46
CA LEU A 582 26.47 -8.60 -9.16
C LEU A 582 27.20 -7.30 -8.78
N ALA A 583 27.96 -6.70 -9.69
CA ALA A 583 28.67 -5.45 -9.43
C ALA A 583 27.73 -4.29 -9.05
N VAL A 584 26.55 -4.20 -9.68
CA VAL A 584 25.53 -3.22 -9.26
C VAL A 584 24.99 -3.56 -7.87
N ALA A 585 24.68 -4.83 -7.60
CA ALA A 585 24.19 -5.28 -6.29
C ALA A 585 25.19 -5.00 -5.15
N GLU A 586 26.48 -5.27 -5.37
CA GLU A 586 27.56 -4.94 -4.42
C GLU A 586 27.66 -3.44 -4.17
N GLY A 587 27.65 -2.62 -5.23
CA GLY A 587 27.67 -1.15 -5.09
C GLY A 587 26.47 -0.62 -4.29
N MET A 588 25.27 -1.17 -4.52
CA MET A 588 24.09 -0.83 -3.71
C MET A 588 24.28 -1.25 -2.25
N GLY A 589 24.78 -2.45 -1.98
CA GLY A 589 25.07 -2.96 -0.64
C GLY A 589 26.08 -2.11 0.12
N ASP A 590 27.15 -1.68 -0.57
CA ASP A 590 28.21 -0.83 -0.03
C ASP A 590 27.66 0.57 0.30
N TRP A 591 26.85 1.16 -0.60
CA TRP A 591 26.19 2.44 -0.36
C TRP A 591 25.26 2.40 0.85
N VAL A 592 24.46 1.33 0.99
CA VAL A 592 23.58 1.12 2.14
C VAL A 592 24.36 0.96 3.43
N TYR A 593 25.41 0.14 3.44
CA TYR A 593 26.27 -0.06 4.60
C TYR A 593 26.84 1.28 5.07
N ALA A 594 27.48 2.02 4.16
CA ALA A 594 28.14 3.29 4.47
C ALA A 594 27.20 4.29 5.16
N ARG A 595 25.92 4.31 4.78
CA ARG A 595 24.94 5.20 5.42
C ARG A 595 24.41 4.65 6.73
N LEU A 596 23.90 3.43 6.73
CA LEU A 596 23.23 2.86 7.90
C LEU A 596 24.19 2.60 9.07
N SER A 597 25.47 2.35 8.81
CA SER A 597 26.48 2.10 9.85
C SER A 597 26.74 3.33 10.73
N GLU A 598 26.44 4.54 10.24
CA GLU A 598 26.63 5.80 10.97
C GLU A 598 25.43 6.18 11.85
N LEU A 599 24.32 5.44 11.75
CA LEU A 599 23.08 5.79 12.44
C LEU A 599 23.04 5.22 13.87
N PRO A 600 22.64 6.03 14.87
CA PRO A 600 22.38 5.51 16.21
C PRO A 600 21.28 4.45 16.22
N THR A 601 21.38 3.48 17.13
CA THR A 601 20.36 2.42 17.29
C THR A 601 18.95 2.97 17.47
N ASP A 602 18.77 4.05 18.23
CA ASP A 602 17.45 4.69 18.43
C ASP A 602 16.86 5.24 17.12
N THR A 603 17.71 5.72 16.21
CA THR A 603 17.30 6.17 14.87
C THR A 603 16.83 4.98 14.03
N LEU A 604 17.59 3.88 14.00
CA LEU A 604 17.20 2.65 13.29
C LEU A 604 15.87 2.10 13.83
N ILE A 605 15.72 2.04 15.17
CA ILE A 605 14.45 1.66 15.83
C ILE A 605 13.33 2.59 15.37
N SER A 606 13.54 3.91 15.34
CA SER A 606 12.53 4.85 14.88
C SER A 606 12.16 4.62 13.42
N MET A 607 13.14 4.40 12.54
CA MET A 607 12.95 4.20 11.10
C MET A 607 12.08 2.97 10.84
N TRP A 608 12.48 1.80 11.33
CA TRP A 608 11.82 0.53 11.00
C TRP A 608 10.43 0.37 11.61
N ASN A 609 10.12 1.14 12.65
CA ASN A 609 8.78 1.21 13.24
C ASN A 609 7.83 2.21 12.57
N ARG A 610 8.30 3.00 11.60
CA ARG A 610 7.44 3.95 10.88
C ARG A 610 6.55 3.23 9.90
N TYR A 611 5.27 3.60 9.94
CA TYR A 611 4.26 3.11 9.03
C TYR A 611 4.57 3.48 7.58
N ILE A 612 4.75 2.48 6.71
CA ILE A 612 5.09 2.56 5.28
C ILE A 612 6.41 3.27 4.95
N ALA A 613 6.70 4.45 5.50
CA ALA A 613 7.97 5.14 5.29
C ALA A 613 9.17 4.29 5.72
N GLY A 614 9.01 3.54 6.82
CA GLY A 614 10.02 2.61 7.33
C GLY A 614 9.98 1.22 6.68
N GLU A 615 9.12 0.99 5.70
CA GLU A 615 9.06 -0.32 5.03
C GLU A 615 10.33 -0.55 4.20
N PHE A 616 11.06 -1.59 4.55
CA PHE A 616 12.28 -2.02 3.87
C PHE A 616 12.11 -3.33 3.09
N GLY A 617 10.90 -3.90 3.05
CA GLY A 617 10.68 -5.23 2.51
C GLY A 617 11.60 -6.26 3.16
N GLY A 618 12.35 -7.02 2.36
CA GLY A 618 13.33 -8.01 2.81
C GLY A 618 14.77 -7.54 2.64
N MET A 619 15.11 -6.27 2.96
CA MET A 619 16.51 -5.83 2.90
C MET A 619 17.44 -6.67 3.78
N ASN A 620 16.98 -7.15 4.94
CA ASN A 620 17.75 -8.08 5.77
C ASN A 620 18.01 -9.41 5.03
N GLU A 621 17.00 -9.97 4.38
CA GLU A 621 17.14 -11.15 3.51
C GLU A 621 18.12 -10.90 2.35
N ALA A 622 17.95 -9.78 1.64
CA ALA A 622 18.75 -9.45 0.47
C ALA A 622 20.24 -9.23 0.83
N MET A 623 20.53 -8.56 1.94
CA MET A 623 21.90 -8.36 2.40
C MET A 623 22.54 -9.67 2.91
N ALA A 624 21.77 -10.53 3.60
CA ALA A 624 22.23 -11.87 3.98
C ALA A 624 22.50 -12.75 2.75
N ARG A 625 21.64 -12.68 1.72
CA ARG A 625 21.87 -13.33 0.42
C ARG A 625 23.12 -12.81 -0.28
N LEU A 626 23.35 -11.50 -0.29
CA LEU A 626 24.55 -10.91 -0.88
C LEU A 626 25.83 -11.34 -0.13
N TYR A 627 25.76 -11.48 1.19
CA TYR A 627 26.83 -12.11 1.98
C TYR A 627 27.14 -13.52 1.50
N ARG A 628 26.13 -14.38 1.29
CA ARG A 628 26.35 -15.74 0.79
C ARG A 628 26.96 -15.80 -0.60
N ILE A 629 26.59 -14.86 -1.48
CA ILE A 629 27.12 -14.79 -2.85
C ILE A 629 28.59 -14.36 -2.84
N THR A 630 28.95 -13.38 -2.00
CA THR A 630 30.25 -12.68 -2.09
C THR A 630 31.27 -13.09 -1.02
N GLY A 631 30.80 -13.63 0.10
CA GLY A 631 31.60 -13.91 1.30
C GLY A 631 32.02 -12.67 2.10
N LYS A 632 31.49 -11.47 1.80
CA LYS A 632 31.87 -10.22 2.49
C LYS A 632 31.06 -10.01 3.77
N ASP A 633 31.70 -10.14 4.93
CA ASP A 633 31.07 -10.01 6.27
C ASP A 633 30.30 -8.70 6.46
N THR A 634 30.73 -7.61 5.81
CA THR A 634 30.05 -6.32 5.85
C THR A 634 28.58 -6.42 5.43
N TYR A 635 28.21 -7.29 4.49
CA TYR A 635 26.82 -7.46 4.09
C TYR A 635 25.97 -8.16 5.15
N LEU A 636 26.54 -9.11 5.90
CA LEU A 636 25.85 -9.71 7.03
C LEU A 636 25.72 -8.70 8.20
N GLU A 637 26.69 -7.81 8.38
CA GLU A 637 26.57 -6.67 9.29
C GLU A 637 25.44 -5.72 8.86
N THR A 638 25.38 -5.34 7.57
CA THR A 638 24.32 -4.51 7.02
C THR A 638 22.95 -5.14 7.22
N ALA A 639 22.83 -6.46 7.03
CA ALA A 639 21.58 -7.18 7.23
C ALA A 639 21.03 -7.01 8.66
N ARG A 640 21.91 -6.97 9.68
CA ARG A 640 21.52 -6.71 11.08
C ARG A 640 21.05 -5.27 11.32
N LEU A 641 21.53 -4.30 10.54
CA LEU A 641 21.07 -2.90 10.66
C LEU A 641 19.59 -2.74 10.28
N PHE A 642 19.01 -3.71 9.57
CA PHE A 642 17.58 -3.80 9.25
C PHE A 642 16.74 -4.56 10.29
N ASP A 643 17.32 -4.96 11.42
CA ASP A 643 16.55 -5.61 12.48
C ASP A 643 15.44 -4.67 13.00
N ASN A 644 14.19 -5.11 12.84
CA ASN A 644 13.06 -4.40 13.42
C ASN A 644 12.96 -4.74 14.91
N ILE A 645 13.88 -4.17 15.70
CA ILE A 645 14.12 -4.49 17.12
C ILE A 645 12.82 -4.53 17.92
N LYS A 646 11.89 -3.58 17.71
CA LYS A 646 10.63 -3.54 18.46
C LYS A 646 9.71 -4.71 18.15
N VAL A 647 9.62 -5.13 16.88
CA VAL A 647 8.77 -6.26 16.49
C VAL A 647 9.45 -7.57 16.85
N PHE A 648 10.73 -7.73 16.54
CA PHE A 648 11.48 -8.97 16.72
C PHE A 648 11.80 -9.24 18.18
N PHE A 649 12.28 -8.23 18.89
CA PHE A 649 12.94 -8.36 20.19
C PHE A 649 12.30 -7.50 21.30
N GLY A 650 11.34 -6.64 20.94
CA GLY A 650 10.64 -5.70 21.81
C GLY A 650 11.46 -4.46 22.19
N ASP A 651 12.75 -4.63 22.49
CA ASP A 651 13.69 -3.57 22.84
C ASP A 651 15.14 -3.95 22.46
N ALA A 652 16.07 -3.00 22.59
CA ALA A 652 17.48 -3.18 22.27
C ALA A 652 18.22 -4.18 23.18
N ASN A 653 17.63 -4.58 24.31
CA ASN A 653 18.17 -5.62 25.19
C ASN A 653 17.57 -7.01 24.90
N HIS A 654 16.70 -7.11 23.90
CA HIS A 654 16.03 -8.32 23.46
C HIS A 654 15.24 -9.03 24.57
N SER A 655 14.60 -8.24 25.44
CA SER A 655 13.87 -8.76 26.60
C SER A 655 12.48 -9.32 26.26
N HIS A 656 11.97 -9.05 25.05
CA HIS A 656 10.57 -9.23 24.68
C HIS A 656 10.43 -9.64 23.18
N GLY A 657 9.26 -9.46 22.58
CA GLY A 657 9.05 -9.53 21.13
C GLY A 657 8.70 -10.93 20.63
N LEU A 658 8.69 -11.07 19.30
CA LEU A 658 8.46 -12.37 18.65
C LEU A 658 9.48 -13.42 19.06
N ALA A 659 10.74 -13.03 19.33
CA ALA A 659 11.78 -13.92 19.83
C ALA A 659 11.39 -14.58 21.17
N LYS A 660 10.53 -13.93 21.96
CA LYS A 660 9.97 -14.42 23.24
C LYS A 660 8.54 -14.93 23.14
N ASN A 661 8.09 -15.22 21.90
CA ASN A 661 6.74 -15.69 21.58
C ASN A 661 5.62 -14.70 21.96
N VAL A 662 5.93 -13.40 22.06
CA VAL A 662 4.94 -12.34 22.25
C VAL A 662 4.38 -11.89 20.89
N ASP A 663 3.07 -11.66 20.82
CA ASP A 663 2.39 -11.21 19.60
C ASP A 663 2.52 -9.69 19.43
N THR A 664 3.65 -9.25 18.90
CA THR A 664 3.98 -7.82 18.67
C THR A 664 3.59 -7.32 17.28
N PHE A 665 2.98 -8.15 16.43
CA PHE A 665 2.60 -7.77 15.06
C PHE A 665 1.09 -7.60 14.87
N ARG A 666 0.31 -7.70 15.95
CA ARG A 666 -1.14 -7.47 15.94
C ARG A 666 -1.48 -6.07 15.45
N GLY A 667 -2.27 -5.98 14.39
CA GLY A 667 -2.70 -4.71 13.79
C GLY A 667 -1.65 -4.03 12.91
N LEU A 668 -0.48 -4.63 12.74
CA LEU A 668 0.55 -4.11 11.84
C LEU A 668 0.26 -4.45 10.37
N HIS A 669 0.85 -3.67 9.46
CA HIS A 669 0.74 -3.89 8.01
C HIS A 669 1.41 -5.22 7.63
N ALA A 670 0.63 -6.22 7.21
CA ALA A 670 1.11 -7.58 6.98
C ALA A 670 2.30 -7.62 6.00
N ASN A 671 2.17 -7.00 4.83
CA ASN A 671 3.21 -7.03 3.79
C ASN A 671 4.49 -6.26 4.17
N GLN A 672 4.39 -5.25 5.04
CA GLN A 672 5.58 -4.56 5.53
C GLN A 672 6.44 -5.49 6.40
N HIS A 673 5.81 -6.41 7.14
CA HIS A 673 6.49 -7.22 8.16
C HIS A 673 6.84 -8.63 7.68
N ILE A 674 6.01 -9.28 6.85
CA ILE A 674 6.25 -10.67 6.39
C ILE A 674 7.65 -10.85 5.75
N PRO A 675 8.10 -9.98 4.81
CA PRO A 675 9.45 -10.10 4.23
C PRO A 675 10.56 -9.95 5.27
N GLN A 676 10.35 -9.13 6.31
CA GLN A 676 11.33 -8.97 7.40
C GLN A 676 11.46 -10.29 8.19
N ILE A 677 10.36 -11.02 8.36
CA ILE A 677 10.35 -12.33 9.02
C ILE A 677 11.06 -13.39 8.17
N VAL A 678 10.87 -13.38 6.85
CA VAL A 678 11.65 -14.22 5.93
C VAL A 678 13.14 -13.92 6.08
N GLY A 679 13.50 -12.63 6.12
CA GLY A 679 14.88 -12.22 6.37
C GLY A 679 15.42 -12.64 7.73
N ALA A 680 14.61 -12.70 8.79
CA ALA A 680 15.04 -13.28 10.07
C ALA A 680 15.43 -14.76 9.92
N LEU A 681 14.66 -15.55 9.15
CA LEU A 681 15.05 -16.95 8.89
C LEU A 681 16.38 -17.05 8.12
N GLU A 682 16.62 -16.17 7.15
CA GLU A 682 17.90 -16.11 6.43
C GLU A 682 19.05 -15.63 7.34
N MET A 683 18.79 -14.70 8.25
CA MET A 683 19.78 -14.31 9.26
C MET A 683 20.14 -15.46 10.19
N TYR A 684 19.19 -16.33 10.55
CA TYR A 684 19.50 -17.56 11.30
C TYR A 684 20.40 -18.48 10.48
N ARG A 685 20.08 -18.70 9.19
CA ARG A 685 20.89 -19.53 8.29
C ARG A 685 22.35 -19.09 8.21
N ASP A 686 22.61 -17.78 8.24
CA ASP A 686 23.96 -17.23 8.02
C ASP A 686 24.71 -16.88 9.30
N SER A 687 24.03 -16.82 10.46
CA SER A 687 24.65 -16.43 11.73
C SER A 687 24.54 -17.46 12.85
N ASP A 688 23.77 -18.52 12.67
CA ASP A 688 23.42 -19.55 13.67
C ASP A 688 22.81 -18.98 14.96
N LYS A 689 22.37 -17.71 14.98
CA LYS A 689 21.78 -17.08 16.16
C LYS A 689 20.34 -17.56 16.38
N PRO A 690 20.04 -18.28 17.49
CA PRO A 690 18.73 -18.90 17.69
C PRO A 690 17.55 -17.92 17.81
N GLU A 691 17.82 -16.68 18.20
CA GLU A 691 16.80 -15.65 18.36
C GLU A 691 16.08 -15.32 17.06
N TYR A 692 16.79 -15.30 15.93
CA TYR A 692 16.21 -15.06 14.62
C TYR A 692 15.29 -16.20 14.19
N PHE A 693 15.69 -17.45 14.43
CA PHE A 693 14.81 -18.61 14.21
C PHE A 693 13.53 -18.50 15.06
N ASN A 694 13.66 -18.11 16.33
CA ASN A 694 12.51 -17.95 17.21
C ASN A 694 11.55 -16.87 16.71
N VAL A 695 12.04 -15.76 16.15
CA VAL A 695 11.21 -14.73 15.52
C VAL A 695 10.39 -15.34 14.39
N ALA A 696 11.03 -16.05 13.46
CA ALA A 696 10.37 -16.65 12.29
C ALA A 696 9.37 -17.74 12.67
N ASP A 697 9.77 -18.66 13.54
CA ASP A 697 8.94 -19.79 13.97
C ASP A 697 7.72 -19.32 14.78
N ASN A 698 7.91 -18.40 15.74
CA ASN A 698 6.79 -17.87 16.52
C ASN A 698 5.83 -17.03 15.64
N PHE A 699 6.35 -16.26 14.68
CA PHE A 699 5.52 -15.56 13.72
C PHE A 699 4.70 -16.55 12.88
N TRP A 700 5.34 -17.55 12.27
CA TRP A 700 4.67 -18.53 11.43
C TRP A 700 3.54 -19.23 12.17
N VAL A 701 3.83 -19.77 13.36
CA VAL A 701 2.83 -20.45 14.19
C VAL A 701 1.65 -19.54 14.52
N LYS A 702 1.88 -18.28 14.89
CA LYS A 702 0.78 -17.34 15.19
C LYS A 702 0.01 -16.98 13.92
N ALA A 703 0.70 -16.62 12.84
CA ALA A 703 0.10 -16.19 11.58
C ALA A 703 -0.83 -17.27 11.02
N THR A 704 -0.36 -18.52 10.90
CA THR A 704 -1.14 -19.61 10.30
C THR A 704 -2.33 -20.04 11.15
N ASN A 705 -2.27 -19.86 12.47
CA ASN A 705 -3.30 -20.36 13.38
C ASN A 705 -4.33 -19.29 13.81
N ASP A 706 -3.90 -18.03 13.88
CA ASP A 706 -4.65 -16.93 14.49
C ASP A 706 -5.08 -15.84 13.48
N TYR A 707 -4.34 -15.69 12.37
CA TYR A 707 -4.51 -14.58 11.41
C TYR A 707 -4.88 -15.03 9.98
N MET A 708 -4.61 -16.27 9.61
CA MET A 708 -4.77 -16.77 8.25
C MET A 708 -6.22 -17.16 7.93
N TYR A 709 -6.73 -16.71 6.78
CA TYR A 709 -8.02 -17.14 6.24
C TYR A 709 -7.92 -18.55 5.62
N SER A 710 -9.06 -19.20 5.38
CA SER A 710 -9.11 -20.55 4.78
C SER A 710 -8.41 -20.66 3.42
N ILE A 711 -8.32 -19.56 2.67
CA ILE A 711 -7.63 -19.49 1.38
C ILE A 711 -6.10 -19.30 1.50
N GLY A 712 -5.56 -19.23 2.72
CA GLY A 712 -4.13 -18.99 2.98
C GLY A 712 -3.72 -17.53 3.07
N GLY A 713 -4.61 -16.59 2.74
CA GLY A 713 -4.34 -15.15 2.81
C GLY A 713 -4.22 -14.64 4.25
N VAL A 714 -3.35 -13.63 4.43
CA VAL A 714 -3.15 -12.90 5.69
C VAL A 714 -3.17 -11.40 5.40
N ALA A 715 -4.10 -10.67 6.02
CA ALA A 715 -4.21 -9.20 6.08
C ALA A 715 -5.64 -8.84 6.53
N GLY A 716 -5.83 -7.74 7.25
CA GLY A 716 -7.19 -7.25 7.53
C GLY A 716 -7.99 -8.04 8.57
N ALA A 717 -7.35 -8.93 9.34
CA ALA A 717 -7.98 -9.53 10.53
C ALA A 717 -8.21 -8.44 11.59
N ARG A 718 -9.37 -7.77 11.51
CA ARG A 718 -9.83 -6.74 12.47
C ARG A 718 -9.83 -7.27 13.91
N ASN A 719 -10.22 -8.54 14.06
CA ASN A 719 -10.24 -9.28 15.32
C ASN A 719 -9.62 -10.65 15.03
N PRO A 720 -8.32 -10.90 15.32
CA PRO A 720 -7.78 -12.24 15.22
C PRO A 720 -8.57 -13.18 16.15
N ALA A 721 -8.53 -14.49 15.89
CA ALA A 721 -9.40 -15.47 16.59
C ALA A 721 -9.17 -15.51 18.12
N ASN A 722 -8.11 -14.86 18.61
CA ASN A 722 -7.64 -14.73 19.98
C ASN A 722 -7.66 -13.28 20.52
N ALA A 723 -8.24 -12.31 19.78
CA ALA A 723 -8.38 -10.91 20.24
C ALA A 723 -9.50 -10.70 21.27
#